data_AF-A0AA88TKM7-F1
#
_entry.id   AF-A0AA88TKM7-F1
#
_cell.length_a   1.000
_cell.length_b   1.000
_cell.length_c   1.000
_cell.angle_alpha   90.00
_cell.angle_beta   90.00
_cell.angle_gamma   90.00
#
_symmetry.space_group_name_H-M   'P 1'
#
loop_
_entity.id
_entity.type
_entity.pdbx_description
1 polymer ?
#
loop_
_entity_poly.entity_id
_entity_poly.type
_entity_poly.pdbx_seq_one_letter_code
_entity_poly.pdbx_strand_id
1 'polypeptide(L)'
;MLCSVCSCILETAVDPRAPALALVPAAVLLSSRFVFRPFSGGLVSAGSARTMSLVDLGKKLLEAARAGQDDEVRILMANGAPFTTDWLGTSPLHLSAQFGHYSTTEVLLRAGVSRDARTKVDRTPLHMAASEGHARIVELLLKHGADVNAKDMLKMSALHWAVEHSHRDVVELLLRFGADVHAQSKFCKNALDIALDNSSHELVEILQVAMQNQINTNPESPDTLTIHTAAPQFIIGPGGVVNLAGLVSPANSSKSTVVAAEEVITADSVDGAIQQVVSSGGQQVITIVTDGIQLGNLQTGAGISQPIIVTMPDGQQVLTVSDTEVAEETVISDEPSIKRQRMKEEDDDDQMTETQDIQIQQTLSLEDFQEKVALLKQLEEANREAQKYRQQFLKKEQEAEAYRQKLEAITRQICVFVSVGGSVDGGYKSGLRSEAAQTHWSSLPLTDVMQAQEYVMRGKEMVDFIQQYLTQIRERRVVPDVQPGFMRSLLPSSAPFEPEDWSSIMRDVENIILPGVVHWQSPHMHAYFPALTSWPSLLGDMLADAINCLGFTWASSPACTELEMCVLDWLCKALGLPDHYLHHHPQSNGGGILQSTVSECTLVALLTARKDRILQMKSEFTNADTDESVLNSRLIAYASDQAHSSVEKAGLISLVKIRFLETDEAFSLRGETLQRAIEEDRRRGFVPVMLCATLGSTGVCSFDRLDELGPVCAHEGLWLHVDAAYAGSALLCPELRYFLNGIEFADSFVFNPSKWMMVHFDCTAFWVKNKMKLQQTFAVDPLYLRHENSDATDFMHWQISLSRRFRSLKLWFVMRSFGLKNLQAHIRHSVEMAKLFESLVRNDTNFQIPAQRHLGLVVFCLRAGNGATQELLRKLTKSGQMFLIPAAIGNKLIIRFAVTSQFTSAQDIERDWSLIRQTAKEVLRSCALTRQPSVISDESCEENEEDVPLTIHAELSRMRLEPMIDERLVRQGQRRAVRSLSCSAELPPARPERAPLQRDAPLEQIPERPLPAQHRAQKRLLKFHSVPSLSQVWAQCGMQQLYHPFRRGWVTSRASCFNCFPLAETSPLPTK
;
A
#
# COMPACT_ATOMS: atom_id res chain seq x y z
N MET A 1 -7.59 68.26 -10.15
CA MET A 1 -7.41 69.32 -9.12
C MET A 1 -7.58 68.59 -7.78
N LEU A 2 -6.52 68.44 -6.98
CA LEU A 2 -5.96 69.45 -6.05
C LEU A 2 -7.01 69.80 -4.95
N CYS A 3 -6.92 69.25 -3.73
CA CYS A 3 -6.13 69.73 -2.56
C CYS A 3 -7.05 70.45 -1.54
N SER A 4 -6.77 70.58 -0.23
CA SER A 4 -5.89 69.88 0.75
C SER A 4 -6.13 70.47 2.17
N VAL A 5 -5.43 69.95 3.20
CA VAL A 5 -5.13 70.57 4.54
C VAL A 5 -6.17 70.55 5.69
N CYS A 6 -5.98 69.57 6.60
CA CYS A 6 -5.78 69.63 8.08
C CYS A 6 -6.53 70.55 9.09
N SER A 7 -6.44 70.11 10.37
CA SER A 7 -6.62 70.82 11.67
C SER A 7 -8.06 70.94 12.23
N CYS A 8 -8.33 70.84 13.56
CA CYS A 8 -7.47 70.98 14.76
C CYS A 8 -7.89 70.11 16.00
N ILE A 9 -6.89 69.65 16.77
CA ILE A 9 -6.73 69.66 18.27
C ILE A 9 -7.79 69.03 19.23
N LEU A 10 -7.32 68.12 20.11
CA LEU A 10 -7.48 68.16 21.59
C LEU A 10 -6.42 67.25 22.29
N GLU A 11 -6.03 67.55 23.54
CA GLU A 11 -4.77 67.10 24.18
C GLU A 11 -4.88 66.35 25.55
N THR A 12 -3.71 65.91 26.07
CA THR A 12 -3.37 65.28 27.39
C THR A 12 -3.67 63.78 27.53
N ALA A 13 -2.97 62.94 28.32
CA ALA A 13 -1.83 63.07 29.27
C ALA A 13 -0.87 61.83 29.09
N VAL A 14 0.34 61.61 29.64
CA VAL A 14 1.08 61.99 30.89
C VAL A 14 0.50 61.28 32.14
N ASP A 15 1.23 60.60 33.04
CA ASP A 15 2.66 60.54 33.48
C ASP A 15 3.11 59.06 33.75
N PRO A 16 4.42 58.70 33.86
CA PRO A 16 4.87 57.31 34.06
C PRO A 16 5.42 57.00 35.47
N ARG A 17 5.71 55.71 35.75
CA ARG A 17 6.67 55.33 36.82
C ARG A 17 7.16 53.87 36.72
N ALA A 18 8.46 53.67 36.92
CA ALA A 18 9.09 52.38 37.27
C ALA A 18 9.38 52.36 38.79
N PRO A 19 9.82 51.22 39.37
CA PRO A 19 11.26 50.95 39.39
C PRO A 19 11.65 49.47 39.22
N ALA A 20 12.95 49.22 39.06
CA ALA A 20 13.55 47.88 39.13
C ALA A 20 14.00 47.54 40.56
N LEU A 21 14.13 46.25 40.85
CA LEU A 21 14.86 45.73 42.02
C LEU A 21 15.57 44.42 41.64
N ALA A 22 16.80 44.26 42.10
CA ALA A 22 17.61 43.07 41.88
C ALA A 22 18.43 42.78 43.14
N LEU A 23 18.59 41.50 43.50
CA LEU A 23 19.74 40.97 44.25
C LEU A 23 19.71 39.43 44.31
N VAL A 24 20.87 38.86 44.65
CA VAL A 24 21.27 37.44 44.72
C VAL A 24 21.88 37.21 46.14
N PRO A 25 22.54 36.11 46.58
CA PRO A 25 22.72 34.72 46.08
C PRO A 25 22.61 33.62 47.20
N ALA A 26 23.32 32.49 47.01
CA ALA A 26 23.68 31.38 47.94
C ALA A 26 22.66 30.24 48.10
N ALA A 27 22.95 28.93 47.98
CA ALA A 27 24.17 28.11 47.75
C ALA A 27 25.02 27.64 48.97
N VAL A 28 24.82 26.36 49.36
CA VAL A 28 25.71 25.44 50.11
C VAL A 28 25.33 24.02 49.61
N LEU A 29 26.15 23.10 49.07
CA LEU A 29 27.52 22.57 49.28
C LEU A 29 27.63 21.35 50.24
N LEU A 30 28.21 20.26 49.70
CA LEU A 30 28.91 19.09 50.28
C LEU A 30 28.79 17.96 49.21
N SER A 31 29.80 17.44 48.50
CA SER A 31 31.17 16.98 48.84
C SER A 31 31.18 15.69 49.70
N SER A 32 32.03 14.67 49.46
CA SER A 32 33.29 14.66 48.70
C SER A 32 33.68 13.31 48.07
N ARG A 33 34.47 13.39 46.99
CA ARG A 33 35.58 12.52 46.51
C ARG A 33 35.69 11.06 47.01
N PHE A 34 36.03 10.18 46.08
CA PHE A 34 37.21 9.30 46.22
C PHE A 34 38.03 9.27 44.92
N VAL A 35 39.32 8.90 45.03
CA VAL A 35 40.31 8.87 43.93
C VAL A 35 41.09 7.56 44.04
N PHE A 36 41.36 6.91 42.89
CA PHE A 36 42.42 5.91 42.79
C PHE A 36 43.27 6.10 41.52
N ARG A 37 44.43 5.44 41.51
CA ARG A 37 45.58 5.75 40.63
C ARG A 37 45.57 4.99 39.29
N PRO A 38 46.27 5.51 38.26
CA PRO A 38 46.49 4.80 37.00
C PRO A 38 47.48 3.64 37.13
N PHE A 39 47.38 2.69 36.21
CA PHE A 39 48.44 1.74 35.87
C PHE A 39 48.78 1.87 34.37
N SER A 40 50.02 1.55 33.99
CA SER A 40 50.59 1.86 32.67
C SER A 40 50.96 0.61 31.86
N GLY A 41 50.63 0.61 30.57
CA GLY A 41 50.97 -0.44 29.61
C GLY A 41 49.77 -0.79 28.71
N GLY A 42 49.86 -0.70 27.38
CA GLY A 42 50.96 -0.22 26.53
C GLY A 42 50.46 0.27 25.16
N LEU A 43 51.37 0.74 24.30
CA LEU A 43 51.02 1.26 22.98
C LEU A 43 50.52 0.15 22.05
N VAL A 44 49.38 0.38 21.40
CA VAL A 44 49.05 -0.22 20.09
C VAL A 44 48.70 0.91 19.14
N SER A 45 49.17 0.80 17.88
CA SER A 45 49.14 1.88 16.88
C SER A 45 47.74 2.45 16.64
N ALA A 46 47.54 3.73 16.96
CA ALA A 46 46.33 4.48 16.63
C ALA A 46 46.27 4.81 15.12
N GLY A 47 45.73 3.88 14.33
CA GLY A 47 45.31 4.15 12.95
C GLY A 47 44.17 5.18 12.91
N SER A 48 44.04 5.90 11.79
CA SER A 48 43.07 7.00 11.64
C SER A 48 41.62 6.53 11.79
N ALA A 49 41.04 6.79 12.97
CA ALA A 49 39.65 6.48 13.28
C ALA A 49 38.72 7.54 12.66
N ARG A 50 38.18 7.26 11.46
CA ARG A 50 37.03 8.00 10.93
C ARG A 50 35.83 7.79 11.87
N THR A 51 35.30 8.85 12.46
CA THR A 51 34.03 8.84 13.19
C THR A 51 32.91 8.38 12.26
N MET A 52 32.37 7.19 12.50
CA MET A 52 31.26 6.64 11.70
C MET A 52 29.95 7.39 12.01
N SER A 53 29.07 7.55 11.02
CA SER A 53 27.76 8.14 11.26
C SER A 53 26.83 7.15 11.98
N LEU A 54 25.86 7.66 12.74
CA LEU A 54 24.83 6.83 13.38
C LEU A 54 24.04 5.96 12.37
N VAL A 55 23.92 6.40 11.12
CA VAL A 55 23.26 5.67 10.04
C VAL A 55 24.11 4.49 9.56
N ASP A 56 25.41 4.67 9.43
CA ASP A 56 26.32 3.60 9.02
C ASP A 56 26.55 2.59 10.16
N LEU A 57 26.51 3.08 11.41
CA LEU A 57 26.56 2.25 12.62
C LEU A 57 25.31 1.37 12.76
N GLY A 58 24.11 1.91 12.47
CA GLY A 58 22.86 1.16 12.42
C GLY A 58 22.78 0.14 11.27
N LYS A 59 23.33 0.47 10.09
CA LYS A 59 23.47 -0.50 8.98
C LYS A 59 24.39 -1.66 9.35
N LYS A 60 25.55 -1.38 9.94
CA LYS A 60 26.45 -2.42 10.44
C LYS A 60 25.80 -3.33 11.48
N LEU A 61 24.92 -2.79 12.33
CA LEU A 61 24.18 -3.59 13.31
C LEU A 61 23.21 -4.57 12.63
N LEU A 62 22.57 -4.18 11.52
CA LEU A 62 21.75 -5.07 10.69
C LEU A 62 22.61 -6.13 9.97
N GLU A 63 23.78 -5.76 9.46
CA GLU A 63 24.73 -6.68 8.80
C GLU A 63 25.30 -7.73 9.77
N ALA A 64 25.79 -7.30 10.94
CA ALA A 64 26.31 -8.19 11.98
C ALA A 64 25.21 -9.12 12.55
N ALA A 65 23.98 -8.61 12.71
CA ALA A 65 22.84 -9.42 13.16
C ALA A 65 22.36 -10.44 12.10
N ARG A 66 22.53 -10.14 10.80
CA ARG A 66 22.33 -11.10 9.70
C ARG A 66 23.43 -12.16 9.63
N ALA A 67 24.67 -11.78 9.96
CA ALA A 67 25.84 -12.67 9.94
C ALA A 67 26.00 -13.53 11.21
N GLY A 68 25.25 -13.26 12.28
CA GLY A 68 25.33 -13.98 13.56
C GLY A 68 26.52 -13.58 14.43
N GLN A 69 27.13 -12.42 14.16
CA GLN A 69 28.34 -11.95 14.84
C GLN A 69 27.96 -11.27 16.16
N ASP A 70 27.72 -12.05 17.22
CA ASP A 70 27.26 -11.50 18.51
C ASP A 70 28.30 -10.57 19.16
N ASP A 71 29.60 -10.86 19.05
CA ASP A 71 30.67 -9.93 19.46
C ASP A 71 30.61 -8.58 18.72
N GLU A 72 30.43 -8.57 17.39
CA GLU A 72 30.33 -7.30 16.66
C GLU A 72 29.02 -6.57 16.99
N VAL A 73 27.90 -7.29 17.20
CA VAL A 73 26.64 -6.72 17.70
C VAL A 73 26.82 -6.08 19.09
N ARG A 74 27.50 -6.75 20.03
CA ARG A 74 27.83 -6.19 21.36
C ARG A 74 28.69 -4.93 21.25
N ILE A 75 29.73 -4.95 20.41
CA ILE A 75 30.63 -3.80 20.19
C ILE A 75 29.87 -2.64 19.54
N LEU A 76 29.04 -2.88 18.54
CA LEU A 76 28.23 -1.84 17.88
C LEU A 76 27.22 -1.22 18.86
N MET A 77 26.52 -2.03 19.64
CA MET A 77 25.62 -1.57 20.70
C MET A 77 26.35 -0.72 21.76
N ALA A 78 27.54 -1.15 22.22
CA ALA A 78 28.36 -0.40 23.17
C ALA A 78 28.85 0.94 22.61
N ASN A 79 29.05 1.03 21.28
CA ASN A 79 29.35 2.28 20.57
C ASN A 79 28.09 3.14 20.27
N GLY A 80 26.92 2.77 20.79
CA GLY A 80 25.68 3.54 20.61
C GLY A 80 24.98 3.34 19.28
N ALA A 81 25.12 2.15 18.65
CA ALA A 81 24.37 1.81 17.44
C ALA A 81 22.85 1.89 17.70
N PRO A 82 22.11 2.75 16.96
CA PRO A 82 20.66 2.78 17.08
C PRO A 82 20.05 1.49 16.50
N PHE A 83 18.98 0.99 17.12
CA PHE A 83 18.22 -0.18 16.65
C PHE A 83 17.35 0.15 15.42
N THR A 84 17.98 0.66 14.36
CA THR A 84 17.32 1.03 13.10
C THR A 84 16.77 -0.20 12.38
N THR A 85 15.63 -0.01 11.72
CA THR A 85 15.08 -0.96 10.76
C THR A 85 15.57 -0.66 9.34
N ASP A 86 15.51 -1.66 8.45
CA ASP A 86 15.74 -1.48 7.02
C ASP A 86 14.53 -0.87 6.29
N TRP A 87 14.61 -0.79 4.96
CA TRP A 87 13.56 -0.24 4.10
C TRP A 87 12.26 -1.09 4.06
N LEU A 88 12.27 -2.32 4.55
CA LEU A 88 11.10 -3.19 4.76
C LEU A 88 10.54 -3.10 6.20
N GLY A 89 11.22 -2.40 7.11
CA GLY A 89 10.89 -2.41 8.54
C GLY A 89 11.55 -3.57 9.31
N THR A 90 12.45 -4.32 8.69
CA THR A 90 13.18 -5.44 9.31
C THR A 90 14.17 -4.90 10.33
N SER A 91 14.08 -5.34 11.59
CA SER A 91 15.01 -4.95 12.66
C SER A 91 16.18 -5.95 12.78
N PRO A 92 17.26 -5.63 13.53
CA PRO A 92 18.34 -6.60 13.79
C PRO A 92 17.82 -7.90 14.41
N LEU A 93 16.79 -7.81 15.27
CA LEU A 93 16.16 -8.97 15.88
C LEU A 93 15.46 -9.87 14.84
N HIS A 94 14.71 -9.28 13.89
CA HIS A 94 14.13 -10.02 12.78
C HIS A 94 15.18 -10.76 11.94
N LEU A 95 16.32 -10.12 11.64
CA LEU A 95 17.41 -10.76 10.87
C LEU A 95 18.04 -11.91 11.66
N SER A 96 18.37 -11.72 12.94
CA SER A 96 18.89 -12.81 13.77
C SER A 96 17.92 -13.98 13.88
N ALA A 97 16.61 -13.68 13.92
CA ALA A 97 15.54 -14.66 14.02
C ALA A 97 15.25 -15.41 12.71
N GLN A 98 15.46 -14.77 11.55
CA GLN A 98 15.34 -15.42 10.24
C GLN A 98 16.54 -16.35 9.94
N PHE A 99 17.75 -16.01 10.40
CA PHE A 99 18.97 -16.75 10.05
C PHE A 99 19.48 -17.73 11.13
N GLY A 100 18.71 -17.95 12.20
CA GLY A 100 18.99 -19.01 13.19
C GLY A 100 20.00 -18.65 14.28
N HIS A 101 20.39 -17.38 14.37
CA HIS A 101 21.48 -16.89 15.22
C HIS A 101 21.09 -16.72 16.69
N TYR A 102 20.82 -17.83 17.38
CA TYR A 102 20.34 -17.87 18.78
C TYR A 102 21.06 -16.90 19.72
N SER A 103 22.39 -16.94 19.78
CA SER A 103 23.19 -16.07 20.67
C SER A 103 23.00 -14.59 20.35
N THR A 104 22.91 -14.24 19.07
CA THR A 104 22.68 -12.86 18.62
C THR A 104 21.26 -12.40 18.92
N THR A 105 20.26 -13.26 18.74
CA THR A 105 18.87 -13.02 19.16
C THR A 105 18.78 -12.78 20.67
N GLU A 106 19.47 -13.59 21.48
CA GLU A 106 19.50 -13.43 22.93
C GLU A 106 20.15 -12.10 23.35
N VAL A 107 21.28 -11.72 22.74
CA VAL A 107 21.91 -10.41 22.98
C VAL A 107 20.93 -9.27 22.67
N LEU A 108 20.23 -9.32 21.53
CA LEU A 108 19.29 -8.27 21.11
C LEU A 108 18.03 -8.21 21.99
N LEU A 109 17.53 -9.34 22.48
CA LEU A 109 16.42 -9.38 23.45
C LEU A 109 16.84 -8.82 24.81
N ARG A 110 18.02 -9.20 25.32
CA ARG A 110 18.61 -8.64 26.54
C ARG A 110 18.93 -7.14 26.40
N ALA A 111 19.17 -6.65 25.19
CA ALA A 111 19.37 -5.23 24.89
C ALA A 111 18.09 -4.38 24.86
N GLY A 112 16.91 -4.99 25.04
CA GLY A 112 15.63 -4.28 25.03
C GLY A 112 15.06 -4.00 23.64
N VAL A 113 15.54 -4.67 22.58
CA VAL A 113 14.89 -4.61 21.26
C VAL A 113 13.48 -5.18 21.36
N SER A 114 12.49 -4.49 20.80
CA SER A 114 11.09 -4.93 20.86
C SER A 114 10.92 -6.29 20.16
N ARG A 115 10.44 -7.27 20.94
CA ARG A 115 10.18 -8.65 20.50
C ARG A 115 9.00 -8.76 19.54
N ASP A 116 8.04 -7.83 19.65
CA ASP A 116 6.86 -7.71 18.78
C ASP A 116 7.00 -6.51 17.82
N ALA A 117 8.24 -6.12 17.49
CA ALA A 117 8.50 -5.21 16.40
C ALA A 117 7.83 -5.74 15.11
N ARG A 118 7.20 -4.86 14.32
CA ARG A 118 6.51 -5.22 13.09
C ARG A 118 7.22 -4.67 11.87
N THR A 119 7.39 -5.52 10.86
CA THR A 119 7.76 -5.11 9.49
C THR A 119 6.61 -4.37 8.80
N LYS A 120 6.84 -3.82 7.59
CA LYS A 120 5.79 -3.18 6.76
C LYS A 120 4.68 -4.12 6.27
N VAL A 121 4.74 -5.41 6.61
CA VAL A 121 3.69 -6.43 6.34
C VAL A 121 3.17 -7.05 7.64
N ASP A 122 3.35 -6.38 8.77
CA ASP A 122 2.97 -6.77 10.14
C ASP A 122 3.56 -8.07 10.70
N ARG A 123 4.40 -8.78 9.93
CA ARG A 123 5.23 -9.89 10.44
C ARG A 123 6.15 -9.40 11.56
N THR A 124 6.26 -10.21 12.61
CA THR A 124 7.17 -10.06 13.75
C THR A 124 8.38 -11.00 13.64
N PRO A 125 9.43 -10.91 14.48
CA PRO A 125 10.54 -11.86 14.50
C PRO A 125 10.08 -13.31 14.70
N LEU A 126 8.98 -13.53 15.45
CA LEU A 126 8.39 -14.84 15.66
C LEU A 126 7.85 -15.46 14.35
N HIS A 127 7.26 -14.64 13.47
CA HIS A 127 6.81 -15.11 12.14
C HIS A 127 7.98 -15.56 11.28
N MET A 128 9.12 -14.84 11.34
CA MET A 128 10.30 -15.17 10.54
C MET A 128 10.99 -16.43 11.06
N ALA A 129 11.19 -16.54 12.38
CA ALA A 129 11.72 -17.77 13.00
C ALA A 129 10.81 -18.99 12.76
N ALA A 130 9.49 -18.80 12.72
CA ALA A 130 8.54 -19.87 12.45
C ALA A 130 8.52 -20.32 10.98
N SER A 131 8.65 -19.39 10.03
CA SER A 131 8.70 -19.70 8.59
C SER A 131 9.97 -20.44 8.16
N GLU A 132 11.08 -20.24 8.90
CA GLU A 132 12.39 -20.83 8.62
C GLU A 132 12.70 -22.05 9.53
N GLY A 133 11.74 -22.49 10.36
CA GLY A 133 11.83 -23.72 11.18
C GLY A 133 12.71 -23.61 12.43
N HIS A 134 13.02 -22.40 12.89
CA HIS A 134 14.03 -22.15 13.92
C HIS A 134 13.49 -22.31 15.35
N ALA A 135 13.10 -23.54 15.73
CA ALA A 135 12.45 -23.88 16.99
C ALA A 135 13.15 -23.31 18.25
N ARG A 136 14.48 -23.32 18.33
CA ARG A 136 15.23 -22.74 19.48
C ARG A 136 15.06 -21.21 19.61
N ILE A 137 14.86 -20.50 18.50
CA ILE A 137 14.59 -19.06 18.49
C ILE A 137 13.12 -18.78 18.79
N VAL A 138 12.21 -19.60 18.25
CA VAL A 138 10.78 -19.56 18.59
C VAL A 138 10.62 -19.74 20.10
N GLU A 139 11.29 -20.71 20.71
CA GLU A 139 11.26 -20.93 22.16
C GLU A 139 11.83 -19.74 22.95
N LEU A 140 12.93 -19.15 22.48
CA LEU A 140 13.56 -17.97 23.11
C LEU A 140 12.64 -16.74 23.06
N LEU A 141 12.03 -16.46 21.91
CA LEU A 141 11.09 -15.35 21.73
C LEU A 141 9.85 -15.52 22.61
N LEU A 142 9.29 -16.73 22.68
CA LEU A 142 8.11 -17.05 23.50
C LEU A 142 8.44 -17.02 25.01
N LYS A 143 9.62 -17.51 25.44
CA LYS A 143 10.10 -17.35 26.83
C LYS A 143 10.33 -15.89 27.22
N HIS A 144 10.69 -15.04 26.27
CA HIS A 144 10.72 -13.59 26.46
C HIS A 144 9.34 -12.93 26.31
N GLY A 145 8.26 -13.68 26.08
CA GLY A 145 6.89 -13.16 26.03
C GLY A 145 6.59 -12.35 24.77
N ALA A 146 7.03 -12.84 23.60
CA ALA A 146 6.47 -12.41 22.31
C ALA A 146 5.03 -12.93 22.13
N ASP A 147 4.20 -12.17 21.42
CA ASP A 147 2.80 -12.51 21.15
C ASP A 147 2.69 -13.70 20.18
N VAL A 148 2.34 -14.87 20.73
CA VAL A 148 2.17 -16.13 19.99
C VAL A 148 1.02 -16.06 18.96
N ASN A 149 0.03 -15.21 19.21
CA ASN A 149 -1.17 -15.04 18.38
C ASN A 149 -1.15 -13.75 17.57
N ALA A 150 -0.01 -13.06 17.51
CA ALA A 150 0.22 -11.95 16.59
C ALA A 150 -0.09 -12.39 15.16
N LYS A 151 -0.85 -11.57 14.44
CA LYS A 151 -1.24 -11.80 13.04
C LYS A 151 -0.60 -10.77 12.12
N ASP A 152 -0.12 -11.22 10.97
CA ASP A 152 0.44 -10.37 9.91
C ASP A 152 -0.65 -9.74 9.01
N MET A 153 -0.22 -9.05 7.94
CA MET A 153 -1.12 -8.39 6.96
C MET A 153 -2.03 -9.38 6.18
N LEU A 154 -1.69 -10.66 6.14
CA LEU A 154 -2.53 -11.75 5.60
C LEU A 154 -3.38 -12.43 6.69
N LYS A 155 -3.43 -11.85 7.89
CA LYS A 155 -4.04 -12.42 9.11
C LYS A 155 -3.46 -13.80 9.51
N MET A 156 -2.32 -14.19 8.95
CA MET A 156 -1.62 -15.42 9.31
C MET A 156 -0.86 -15.20 10.61
N SER A 157 -0.95 -16.14 11.54
CA SER A 157 -0.12 -16.17 12.75
C SER A 157 1.18 -16.95 12.51
N ALA A 158 2.11 -16.94 13.47
CA ALA A 158 3.32 -17.76 13.42
C ALA A 158 3.02 -19.27 13.19
N LEU A 159 1.89 -19.78 13.71
CA LEU A 159 1.44 -21.16 13.51
C LEU A 159 1.13 -21.45 12.04
N HIS A 160 0.47 -20.52 11.33
CA HIS A 160 0.18 -20.68 9.90
C HIS A 160 1.48 -20.76 9.08
N TRP A 161 2.46 -19.90 9.36
CA TRP A 161 3.75 -19.90 8.66
C TRP A 161 4.57 -21.16 8.93
N ALA A 162 4.50 -21.72 10.14
CA ALA A 162 5.13 -22.99 10.48
C ALA A 162 4.50 -24.19 9.74
N VAL A 163 3.17 -24.22 9.63
CA VAL A 163 2.45 -25.30 8.91
C VAL A 163 2.63 -25.21 7.39
N GLU A 164 2.59 -23.99 6.83
CA GLU A 164 2.85 -23.73 5.40
C GLU A 164 4.20 -24.32 4.95
N HIS A 165 5.23 -24.21 5.80
CA HIS A 165 6.58 -24.71 5.52
C HIS A 165 6.87 -26.10 6.15
N SER A 166 5.83 -26.75 6.70
CA SER A 166 5.87 -28.08 7.32
C SER A 166 6.85 -28.26 8.51
N HIS A 167 7.09 -27.21 9.30
CA HIS A 167 8.03 -27.22 10.42
C HIS A 167 7.44 -27.81 11.71
N ARG A 168 7.34 -29.14 11.79
CA ARG A 168 6.76 -29.91 12.92
C ARG A 168 7.18 -29.40 14.30
N ASP A 169 8.49 -29.32 14.58
CA ASP A 169 9.02 -28.92 15.89
C ASP A 169 8.56 -27.52 16.32
N VAL A 170 8.36 -26.62 15.35
CA VAL A 170 7.84 -25.27 15.58
C VAL A 170 6.34 -25.29 15.84
N VAL A 171 5.59 -26.14 15.12
CA VAL A 171 4.14 -26.32 15.32
C VAL A 171 3.87 -26.82 16.74
N GLU A 172 4.47 -27.95 17.16
CA GLU A 172 4.30 -28.49 18.52
C GLU A 172 4.66 -27.46 19.61
N LEU A 173 5.72 -26.68 19.38
CA LEU A 173 6.18 -25.65 20.29
C LEU A 173 5.22 -24.45 20.39
N LEU A 174 4.73 -23.94 19.26
CA LEU A 174 3.76 -22.83 19.23
C LEU A 174 2.44 -23.23 19.92
N LEU A 175 1.96 -24.45 19.65
CA LEU A 175 0.77 -25.01 20.30
C LEU A 175 0.95 -25.09 21.83
N ARG A 176 2.12 -25.56 22.29
CA ARG A 176 2.48 -25.62 23.72
C ARG A 176 2.51 -24.24 24.41
N PHE A 177 2.77 -23.17 23.66
CA PHE A 177 2.75 -21.78 24.16
C PHE A 177 1.40 -21.06 23.94
N GLY A 178 0.34 -21.77 23.51
CA GLY A 178 -1.01 -21.20 23.41
C GLY A 178 -1.35 -20.56 22.06
N ALA A 179 -0.73 -21.01 20.96
CA ALA A 179 -1.15 -20.63 19.62
C ALA A 179 -2.59 -21.10 19.33
N ASP A 180 -3.46 -20.18 18.94
CA ASP A 180 -4.85 -20.43 18.51
C ASP A 180 -4.85 -21.20 17.18
N VAL A 181 -5.41 -22.41 17.19
CA VAL A 181 -5.53 -23.28 15.99
C VAL A 181 -6.78 -22.95 15.18
N HIS A 182 -7.78 -22.35 15.80
CA HIS A 182 -9.02 -21.90 15.18
C HIS A 182 -8.86 -20.53 14.49
N ALA A 183 -7.76 -19.82 14.77
CA ALA A 183 -7.36 -18.60 14.08
C ALA A 183 -7.42 -18.80 12.56
N GLN A 184 -8.28 -18.05 11.89
CA GLN A 184 -8.29 -17.99 10.43
C GLN A 184 -7.34 -16.91 9.90
N SER A 185 -6.73 -17.23 8.77
CA SER A 185 -6.06 -16.32 7.84
C SER A 185 -7.06 -15.55 6.97
N LYS A 186 -6.57 -14.57 6.20
CA LYS A 186 -7.36 -13.77 5.25
C LYS A 186 -8.00 -14.60 4.12
N PHE A 187 -7.56 -15.84 3.92
CA PHE A 187 -8.12 -16.78 2.95
C PHE A 187 -9.22 -17.67 3.56
N CYS A 188 -9.69 -17.35 4.77
CA CYS A 188 -10.59 -18.15 5.61
C CYS A 188 -10.03 -19.52 6.03
N LYS A 189 -8.79 -19.85 5.64
CA LYS A 189 -8.08 -21.07 6.05
C LYS A 189 -7.52 -20.92 7.45
N ASN A 190 -7.78 -21.91 8.30
CA ASN A 190 -7.10 -22.13 9.58
C ASN A 190 -5.80 -22.94 9.39
N ALA A 191 -5.10 -23.27 10.47
CA ALA A 191 -3.84 -24.03 10.39
C ALA A 191 -4.02 -25.48 9.88
N LEU A 192 -5.09 -26.18 10.25
CA LEU A 192 -5.40 -27.53 9.77
C LEU A 192 -5.74 -27.54 8.28
N ASP A 193 -6.46 -26.53 7.78
CA ASP A 193 -6.79 -26.42 6.35
C ASP A 193 -5.51 -26.37 5.49
N ILE A 194 -4.52 -25.59 5.92
CA ILE A 194 -3.20 -25.48 5.27
C ILE A 194 -2.43 -26.82 5.33
N ALA A 195 -2.50 -27.55 6.44
CA ALA A 195 -1.90 -28.88 6.54
C ALA A 195 -2.55 -29.89 5.58
N LEU A 196 -3.86 -29.77 5.33
CA LEU A 196 -4.61 -30.58 4.37
C LEU A 196 -4.26 -30.21 2.92
N ASP A 197 -4.20 -28.92 2.57
CA ASP A 197 -3.75 -28.46 1.24
C ASP A 197 -2.35 -28.99 0.91
N ASN A 198 -1.43 -28.88 1.86
CA ASN A 198 -0.05 -29.33 1.73
C ASN A 198 0.11 -30.86 1.87
N SER A 199 -0.99 -31.61 2.04
CA SER A 199 -1.02 -33.08 2.17
C SER A 199 -0.14 -33.63 3.31
N SER A 200 0.09 -32.83 4.36
CA SER A 200 0.99 -33.17 5.47
C SER A 200 0.26 -33.93 6.57
N HIS A 201 0.08 -35.25 6.35
CA HIS A 201 -0.63 -36.15 7.28
C HIS A 201 -0.17 -36.04 8.74
N GLU A 202 1.14 -35.90 8.98
CA GLU A 202 1.72 -35.77 10.33
C GLU A 202 1.29 -34.48 11.05
N LEU A 203 1.18 -33.36 10.32
CA LEU A 203 0.68 -32.10 10.89
C LEU A 203 -0.84 -32.09 11.02
N VAL A 204 -1.55 -32.79 10.14
CA VAL A 204 -3.00 -33.00 10.25
C VAL A 204 -3.35 -33.70 11.57
N GLU A 205 -2.63 -34.75 11.95
CA GLU A 205 -2.83 -35.43 13.24
C GLU A 205 -2.54 -34.50 14.45
N ILE A 206 -1.40 -33.81 14.44
CA ILE A 206 -1.00 -32.89 15.52
C ILE A 206 -2.03 -31.75 15.69
N LEU A 207 -2.51 -31.17 14.59
CA LEU A 207 -3.46 -30.06 14.61
C LEU A 207 -4.88 -30.51 14.95
N GLN A 208 -5.31 -31.70 14.53
CA GLN A 208 -6.60 -32.28 14.97
C GLN A 208 -6.62 -32.52 16.48
N VAL A 209 -5.56 -33.09 17.03
CA VAL A 209 -5.40 -33.26 18.49
C VAL A 209 -5.41 -31.90 19.19
N ALA A 210 -4.72 -30.90 18.64
CA ALA A 210 -4.69 -29.56 19.23
C ALA A 210 -6.05 -28.84 19.19
N MET A 211 -6.80 -28.93 18.08
CA MET A 211 -8.17 -28.40 17.99
C MET A 211 -9.10 -29.07 18.99
N GLN A 212 -9.05 -30.40 19.13
CA GLN A 212 -9.87 -31.11 20.11
C GLN A 212 -9.53 -30.70 21.55
N ASN A 213 -8.25 -30.44 21.84
CA ASN A 213 -7.80 -29.94 23.13
C ASN A 213 -8.23 -28.49 23.39
N GLN A 214 -8.23 -27.60 22.38
CA GLN A 214 -8.66 -26.21 22.54
C GLN A 214 -10.18 -26.06 22.64
N ILE A 215 -10.97 -26.84 21.87
CA ILE A 215 -12.44 -26.92 22.01
C ILE A 215 -12.85 -27.28 23.44
N ASN A 216 -12.10 -28.17 24.10
CA ASN A 216 -12.35 -28.59 25.48
C ASN A 216 -12.05 -27.52 26.54
N THR A 217 -11.55 -26.33 26.18
CA THR A 217 -11.19 -25.25 27.13
C THR A 217 -12.21 -24.12 27.26
N ASN A 218 -13.41 -24.23 26.68
CA ASN A 218 -14.40 -23.13 26.67
C ASN A 218 -15.87 -23.53 26.98
N PRO A 219 -16.28 -23.49 28.25
CA PRO A 219 -17.69 -23.28 28.64
C PRO A 219 -17.88 -22.22 29.77
N GLU A 220 -18.96 -21.43 29.73
CA GLU A 220 -19.22 -20.35 30.70
C GLU A 220 -20.11 -20.74 31.91
N SER A 221 -19.51 -20.87 33.11
CA SER A 221 -20.10 -20.54 34.46
C SER A 221 -21.36 -21.29 34.98
N PRO A 222 -21.74 -21.14 36.28
CA PRO A 222 -20.96 -20.86 37.51
C PRO A 222 -20.62 -22.19 38.25
N ASP A 223 -20.11 -22.33 39.49
CA ASP A 223 -20.10 -21.51 40.71
C ASP A 223 -18.87 -21.85 41.62
N THR A 224 -18.78 -21.36 42.87
CA THR A 224 -17.54 -21.42 43.70
C THR A 224 -17.67 -22.17 45.06
N LEU A 225 -16.70 -23.02 45.45
CA LEU A 225 -16.07 -23.19 46.81
C LEU A 225 -15.20 -24.48 46.96
N THR A 226 -14.74 -24.86 48.18
CA THR A 226 -13.40 -25.48 48.41
C THR A 226 -13.27 -26.65 49.42
N ILE A 227 -12.45 -27.67 49.04
CA ILE A 227 -11.47 -28.50 49.81
C ILE A 227 -11.92 -29.27 51.10
N HIS A 228 -11.73 -30.61 51.18
CA HIS A 228 -10.85 -31.30 52.19
C HIS A 228 -10.83 -32.87 52.17
N THR A 229 -9.60 -33.41 52.12
CA THR A 229 -9.00 -34.69 52.66
C THR A 229 -9.79 -35.96 53.08
N ALA A 230 -9.15 -37.11 52.77
CA ALA A 230 -9.10 -38.42 53.50
C ALA A 230 -10.01 -39.60 53.05
N ALA A 231 -9.58 -40.82 53.44
CA ALA A 231 -10.15 -42.15 53.14
C ALA A 231 -10.16 -43.01 54.46
N PRO A 232 -10.72 -44.25 54.56
CA PRO A 232 -11.20 -45.17 53.50
C PRO A 232 -12.49 -46.00 53.83
N GLN A 233 -12.74 -47.09 53.04
CA GLN A 233 -13.29 -48.42 53.42
C GLN A 233 -14.79 -48.86 53.27
N PHE A 234 -14.95 -50.09 52.72
CA PHE A 234 -15.98 -51.17 52.87
C PHE A 234 -17.45 -51.12 52.32
N ILE A 235 -17.67 -51.85 51.20
CA ILE A 235 -18.73 -52.84 50.79
C ILE A 235 -20.19 -52.78 51.33
N ILE A 236 -21.21 -52.88 50.43
CA ILE A 236 -22.45 -53.75 50.40
C ILE A 236 -23.62 -53.11 49.57
N GLY A 237 -24.50 -53.91 48.91
CA GLY A 237 -25.76 -53.50 48.20
C GLY A 237 -27.05 -53.87 48.98
N PRO A 238 -28.22 -54.28 48.39
CA PRO A 238 -28.71 -54.29 46.99
C PRO A 238 -30.22 -53.87 46.79
N GLY A 239 -30.75 -53.85 45.53
CA GLY A 239 -32.20 -53.68 45.18
C GLY A 239 -32.71 -52.22 45.21
N GLY A 240 -33.82 -51.75 44.61
CA GLY A 240 -34.95 -52.26 43.78
C GLY A 240 -35.95 -51.08 43.50
N VAL A 241 -37.16 -51.14 42.89
CA VAL A 241 -38.03 -52.17 42.26
C VAL A 241 -39.00 -51.49 41.22
N VAL A 242 -39.45 -52.25 40.20
CA VAL A 242 -40.61 -52.17 39.26
C VAL A 242 -41.82 -51.28 39.72
N ASN A 243 -42.57 -50.51 38.88
CA ASN A 243 -43.54 -50.99 37.86
C ASN A 243 -44.16 -49.90 36.91
N LEU A 244 -44.87 -50.36 35.85
CA LEU A 244 -45.65 -49.62 34.84
C LEU A 244 -47.13 -49.35 35.20
N ALA A 245 -47.70 -48.25 34.69
CA ALA A 245 -49.04 -48.11 34.05
C ALA A 245 -49.28 -46.65 33.57
N GLY A 246 -50.04 -46.32 32.51
CA GLY A 246 -50.58 -47.14 31.42
C GLY A 246 -51.74 -46.48 30.63
N LEU A 247 -51.65 -46.50 29.28
CA LEU A 247 -52.73 -46.47 28.27
C LEU A 247 -53.59 -45.20 27.99
N VAL A 248 -54.17 -45.21 26.76
CA VAL A 248 -55.34 -44.48 26.20
C VAL A 248 -55.18 -43.04 25.64
N SER A 249 -55.33 -42.94 24.32
CA SER A 249 -56.02 -41.85 23.57
C SER A 249 -57.38 -42.41 23.06
N PRO A 250 -58.40 -41.67 22.55
CA PRO A 250 -58.26 -40.58 21.55
C PRO A 250 -59.41 -39.51 21.42
N ALA A 251 -59.29 -38.66 20.37
CA ALA A 251 -60.34 -38.21 19.42
C ALA A 251 -61.29 -36.99 19.67
N ASN A 252 -61.56 -36.29 18.54
CA ASN A 252 -62.79 -35.55 18.14
C ASN A 252 -63.14 -34.17 18.78
N SER A 253 -63.79 -33.20 18.08
CA SER A 253 -64.18 -33.07 16.65
C SER A 253 -64.80 -31.69 16.27
N SER A 254 -64.75 -31.32 14.96
CA SER A 254 -65.77 -30.53 14.19
C SER A 254 -65.93 -29.00 14.44
N LYS A 255 -66.48 -28.14 13.54
CA LYS A 255 -66.66 -28.12 12.05
C LYS A 255 -67.10 -26.70 11.54
N SER A 256 -67.02 -26.49 10.22
CA SER A 256 -67.68 -25.48 9.33
C SER A 256 -66.77 -24.34 8.83
N THR A 257 -66.59 -24.00 7.53
CA THR A 257 -67.42 -23.97 6.27
C THR A 257 -68.46 -22.86 6.21
N VAL A 258 -68.81 -22.24 5.07
CA VAL A 258 -68.54 -22.47 3.61
C VAL A 258 -67.75 -21.23 3.06
N VAL A 259 -67.25 -20.98 1.82
CA VAL A 259 -67.43 -21.32 0.37
C VAL A 259 -66.00 -21.14 -0.25
N ALA A 260 -65.44 -21.86 -1.26
CA ALA A 260 -65.84 -22.32 -2.61
C ALA A 260 -66.07 -21.16 -3.64
N ALA A 261 -65.80 -21.28 -4.95
CA ALA A 261 -65.35 -22.41 -5.79
C ALA A 261 -64.12 -22.00 -6.68
N GLU A 262 -63.50 -22.81 -7.56
CA GLU A 262 -63.84 -24.12 -8.17
C GLU A 262 -62.57 -24.91 -8.63
N GLU A 263 -62.76 -26.19 -9.01
CA GLU A 263 -61.89 -27.22 -9.66
C GLU A 263 -60.38 -26.94 -10.00
N VAL A 264 -59.38 -27.82 -9.81
CA VAL A 264 -59.22 -29.29 -9.61
C VAL A 264 -59.36 -30.21 -10.85
N ILE A 265 -58.22 -30.69 -11.38
CA ILE A 265 -58.02 -32.09 -11.85
C ILE A 265 -56.59 -32.55 -11.48
N THR A 266 -56.41 -33.81 -11.04
CA THR A 266 -55.11 -34.46 -10.77
C THR A 266 -55.10 -35.90 -11.29
N ALA A 267 -54.01 -36.36 -11.91
CA ALA A 267 -53.71 -37.79 -12.10
C ALA A 267 -52.22 -38.05 -12.45
N ASP A 268 -51.62 -39.04 -11.78
CA ASP A 268 -50.81 -40.16 -12.33
C ASP A 268 -49.53 -39.92 -13.19
N SER A 269 -48.52 -40.82 -13.21
CA SER A 269 -48.13 -41.92 -12.31
C SER A 269 -46.74 -42.52 -12.68
N VAL A 270 -45.92 -42.84 -11.67
CA VAL A 270 -44.93 -43.96 -11.56
C VAL A 270 -43.81 -44.20 -12.62
N ASP A 271 -42.56 -44.18 -12.12
CA ASP A 271 -41.31 -44.93 -12.41
C ASP A 271 -40.89 -45.43 -13.81
N GLY A 272 -39.55 -45.41 -14.05
CA GLY A 272 -38.91 -46.03 -15.22
C GLY A 272 -37.37 -46.03 -15.30
N ALA A 273 -36.67 -46.73 -14.40
CA ALA A 273 -35.29 -47.24 -14.54
C ALA A 273 -34.08 -46.24 -14.67
N ILE A 274 -33.62 -45.77 -13.51
CA ILE A 274 -32.21 -45.75 -13.02
C ILE A 274 -31.11 -46.33 -13.95
N GLN A 275 -29.98 -45.61 -14.13
CA GLN A 275 -28.62 -46.00 -13.60
C GLN A 275 -27.47 -45.07 -14.08
N GLN A 276 -26.69 -44.50 -13.11
CA GLN A 276 -25.28 -43.98 -13.12
C GLN A 276 -24.76 -43.16 -14.35
N VAL A 277 -23.94 -42.10 -14.23
CA VAL A 277 -22.72 -41.92 -13.41
C VAL A 277 -22.54 -40.46 -12.95
N VAL A 278 -21.86 -40.32 -11.81
CA VAL A 278 -21.28 -39.11 -11.17
C VAL A 278 -20.72 -38.04 -12.12
N SER A 279 -21.02 -36.76 -11.85
CA SER A 279 -19.99 -35.72 -11.75
C SER A 279 -20.39 -34.56 -10.83
N SER A 280 -19.39 -33.99 -10.14
CA SER A 280 -19.53 -33.03 -9.03
C SER A 280 -19.93 -31.61 -9.45
N GLY A 281 -20.87 -31.00 -8.72
CA GLY A 281 -21.29 -29.61 -8.89
C GLY A 281 -21.80 -28.98 -7.59
N GLY A 282 -20.97 -29.00 -6.54
CA GLY A 282 -21.34 -28.56 -5.19
C GLY A 282 -21.49 -27.04 -5.05
N GLN A 283 -22.64 -26.51 -5.42
CA GLN A 283 -22.98 -25.10 -5.26
C GLN A 283 -23.47 -24.83 -3.82
N GLN A 284 -22.73 -24.03 -3.04
CA GLN A 284 -23.20 -23.50 -1.76
C GLN A 284 -23.11 -21.97 -1.70
N VAL A 285 -24.05 -21.37 -0.97
CA VAL A 285 -24.28 -19.93 -0.89
C VAL A 285 -23.45 -19.35 0.26
N ILE A 286 -22.74 -18.25 0.01
CA ILE A 286 -22.13 -17.42 1.05
C ILE A 286 -22.84 -16.08 1.08
N THR A 287 -23.60 -15.84 2.15
CA THR A 287 -24.10 -14.50 2.51
C THR A 287 -22.94 -13.72 3.13
N ILE A 288 -22.57 -12.58 2.54
CA ILE A 288 -21.58 -11.67 3.13
C ILE A 288 -22.34 -10.60 3.93
N VAL A 289 -22.02 -10.48 5.22
CA VAL A 289 -22.43 -9.37 6.09
C VAL A 289 -21.17 -8.64 6.56
N THR A 290 -21.23 -7.32 6.64
CA THR A 290 -20.13 -6.47 7.09
C THR A 290 -20.34 -6.01 8.53
N ASP A 291 -19.28 -6.03 9.34
CA ASP A 291 -19.28 -5.48 10.70
C ASP A 291 -19.63 -3.97 10.71
N GLY A 292 -20.37 -3.43 11.68
CA GLY A 292 -21.09 -4.12 12.76
C GLY A 292 -21.56 -3.14 13.86
N ILE A 293 -22.56 -3.53 14.64
CA ILE A 293 -22.96 -2.98 15.96
C ILE A 293 -23.85 -4.03 16.64
N GLN A 294 -23.75 -4.20 17.96
CA GLN A 294 -24.53 -5.20 18.71
C GLN A 294 -25.96 -4.73 19.02
N LEU A 295 -26.94 -5.62 18.85
CA LEU A 295 -28.25 -5.58 19.51
C LEU A 295 -28.64 -7.02 19.94
N GLY A 296 -29.40 -7.13 21.04
CA GLY A 296 -29.51 -8.37 21.83
C GLY A 296 -30.57 -9.39 21.41
N ASN A 297 -30.48 -10.55 22.06
CA ASN A 297 -31.20 -11.81 21.75
C ASN A 297 -32.73 -11.77 21.87
N LEU A 298 -33.38 -12.67 21.12
CA LEU A 298 -34.64 -13.32 21.49
C LEU A 298 -34.56 -14.83 21.15
N GLN A 299 -35.20 -15.68 21.95
CA GLN A 299 -34.87 -17.12 22.04
C GLN A 299 -35.84 -18.04 21.27
N THR A 300 -35.31 -19.19 20.81
CA THR A 300 -35.90 -20.56 20.88
C THR A 300 -34.92 -21.57 20.23
N GLY A 301 -34.77 -22.82 20.67
CA GLY A 301 -35.25 -23.47 21.90
C GLY A 301 -35.01 -25.00 21.90
N ALA A 302 -34.64 -25.57 23.05
CA ALA A 302 -34.46 -27.01 23.37
C ALA A 302 -33.32 -27.80 22.68
N GLY A 303 -32.65 -28.72 23.41
CA GLY A 303 -31.66 -29.59 22.75
C GLY A 303 -30.84 -30.67 23.48
N ILE A 304 -31.04 -31.00 24.77
CA ILE A 304 -30.39 -32.15 25.47
C ILE A 304 -28.89 -31.94 25.84
N SER A 305 -28.46 -32.58 26.94
CA SER A 305 -27.17 -32.43 27.63
C SER A 305 -26.44 -33.77 27.82
N GLN A 306 -25.15 -33.73 28.20
CA GLN A 306 -24.55 -34.56 29.27
C GLN A 306 -23.13 -34.05 29.66
N PRO A 307 -22.55 -34.47 30.81
CA PRO A 307 -21.61 -33.62 31.57
C PRO A 307 -20.12 -33.79 31.26
N ILE A 308 -19.35 -32.76 31.63
CA ILE A 308 -17.88 -32.77 31.70
C ILE A 308 -17.42 -33.45 32.99
N ILE A 309 -16.35 -34.26 32.92
CA ILE A 309 -15.60 -34.75 34.08
C ILE A 309 -14.26 -33.99 34.12
N VAL A 310 -14.03 -33.22 35.19
CA VAL A 310 -12.76 -32.55 35.45
C VAL A 310 -11.88 -33.44 36.34
N THR A 311 -10.60 -33.55 36.03
CA THR A 311 -9.57 -34.08 36.94
C THR A 311 -8.45 -33.06 37.09
N MET A 312 -8.04 -32.80 38.33
CA MET A 312 -6.91 -31.94 38.67
C MET A 312 -5.59 -32.74 38.67
N PRO A 313 -4.41 -32.08 38.60
CA PRO A 313 -3.21 -32.69 38.02
C PRO A 313 -2.40 -33.64 38.93
N ASP A 314 -3.01 -34.27 39.93
CA ASP A 314 -2.41 -35.31 40.79
C ASP A 314 -3.13 -36.68 40.77
N GLY A 315 -4.11 -36.87 39.87
CA GLY A 315 -4.19 -38.12 39.10
C GLY A 315 -4.72 -39.41 39.77
N GLN A 316 -5.85 -39.35 40.49
CA GLN A 316 -6.76 -40.51 40.64
C GLN A 316 -8.23 -40.14 40.36
N GLN A 317 -9.00 -41.09 39.85
CA GLN A 317 -10.42 -40.93 39.46
C GLN A 317 -11.38 -41.50 40.51
N VAL A 318 -12.61 -40.94 40.63
CA VAL A 318 -13.93 -41.62 40.67
C VAL A 318 -15.08 -40.60 40.93
N LEU A 319 -16.33 -41.04 40.86
CA LEU A 319 -17.61 -40.29 40.73
C LEU A 319 -18.02 -39.35 41.90
N THR A 320 -19.07 -38.58 41.60
CA THR A 320 -19.73 -37.45 42.31
C THR A 320 -20.72 -37.80 43.45
N VAL A 321 -20.91 -36.88 44.44
CA VAL A 321 -22.20 -36.16 44.79
C VAL A 321 -22.22 -35.51 46.21
N SER A 322 -22.72 -34.26 46.30
CA SER A 322 -23.31 -33.50 47.46
C SER A 322 -22.43 -32.95 48.62
N ASP A 323 -22.93 -31.85 49.23
CA ASP A 323 -22.25 -30.94 50.20
C ASP A 323 -22.34 -31.35 51.70
N THR A 324 -21.35 -30.96 52.54
CA THR A 324 -21.50 -29.93 53.64
C THR A 324 -20.25 -29.74 54.55
N GLU A 325 -20.02 -28.48 54.96
CA GLU A 325 -19.39 -27.93 56.21
C GLU A 325 -17.90 -28.16 56.66
N VAL A 326 -17.06 -27.12 56.46
CA VAL A 326 -16.37 -26.26 57.48
C VAL A 326 -15.16 -26.72 58.38
N ALA A 327 -14.10 -25.85 58.44
CA ALA A 327 -13.15 -25.49 59.54
C ALA A 327 -11.62 -25.83 59.52
N GLU A 328 -10.81 -24.77 59.32
CA GLU A 328 -9.68 -24.21 60.14
C GLU A 328 -8.32 -24.91 60.52
N GLU A 329 -7.23 -24.14 60.28
CA GLU A 329 -6.02 -23.82 61.10
C GLU A 329 -4.80 -24.76 61.39
N THR A 330 -3.69 -24.48 60.67
CA THR A 330 -2.31 -24.08 61.18
C THR A 330 -1.18 -25.05 61.67
N VAL A 331 0.06 -24.48 61.64
CA VAL A 331 1.34 -24.77 62.38
C VAL A 331 2.39 -25.80 61.86
N ILE A 332 3.37 -25.26 61.10
CA ILE A 332 4.86 -25.30 61.27
C ILE A 332 5.55 -26.53 61.94
N SER A 333 6.52 -27.18 61.25
CA SER A 333 7.98 -27.21 61.62
C SER A 333 8.90 -28.12 60.76
N ASP A 334 10.03 -27.54 60.34
CA ASP A 334 11.44 -28.01 60.25
C ASP A 334 11.88 -29.41 59.70
N GLU A 335 12.70 -29.33 58.62
CA GLU A 335 14.06 -29.92 58.38
C GLU A 335 14.70 -31.02 59.29
N PRO A 336 15.75 -31.77 58.85
CA PRO A 336 16.00 -32.36 57.51
C PRO A 336 16.79 -33.72 57.53
N SER A 337 17.16 -34.22 56.32
CA SER A 337 18.51 -34.78 55.97
C SER A 337 18.89 -36.30 55.99
N ILE A 338 19.19 -36.81 54.76
CA ILE A 338 20.47 -37.41 54.30
C ILE A 338 20.82 -38.93 54.48
N LYS A 339 21.14 -39.58 53.33
CA LYS A 339 21.89 -40.86 53.07
C LYS A 339 21.17 -42.19 53.42
N ARG A 340 21.49 -43.36 52.82
CA ARG A 340 22.75 -43.88 52.19
C ARG A 340 22.50 -44.94 51.09
N GLN A 341 23.52 -45.31 50.30
CA GLN A 341 23.47 -46.25 49.14
C GLN A 341 23.64 -47.75 49.51
N ARG A 342 23.26 -48.68 48.60
CA ARG A 342 24.10 -49.87 48.24
C ARG A 342 23.74 -50.57 46.90
N MET A 343 24.62 -51.48 46.46
CA MET A 343 24.82 -52.05 45.10
C MET A 343 24.13 -53.42 44.84
N LYS A 344 24.05 -53.82 43.56
CA LYS A 344 24.56 -55.08 42.89
C LYS A 344 24.25 -55.00 41.36
N GLU A 345 25.10 -55.40 40.40
CA GLU A 345 25.60 -56.75 39.98
C GLU A 345 24.42 -57.64 39.46
N GLU A 346 24.45 -58.34 38.31
CA GLU A 346 25.54 -59.03 37.56
C GLU A 346 25.41 -58.99 36.00
N ASP A 347 26.57 -59.05 35.32
CA ASP A 347 27.06 -59.59 34.02
C ASP A 347 26.15 -60.15 32.87
N ASP A 348 26.53 -59.88 31.60
CA ASP A 348 27.13 -60.85 30.63
C ASP A 348 27.64 -60.19 29.29
N ASP A 349 28.47 -60.90 28.51
CA ASP A 349 29.27 -60.47 27.31
C ASP A 349 28.47 -60.09 26.02
N ASP A 350 28.99 -59.40 24.97
CA ASP A 350 30.23 -59.68 24.21
C ASP A 350 30.71 -58.52 23.25
N GLN A 351 32.04 -58.31 23.13
CA GLN A 351 32.87 -57.68 22.05
C GLN A 351 32.45 -56.36 21.30
N MET A 352 33.33 -55.39 20.94
CA MET A 352 34.76 -55.07 21.24
C MET A 352 35.17 -53.68 20.64
N THR A 353 36.30 -53.09 21.08
CA THR A 353 37.04 -51.89 20.55
C THR A 353 36.40 -50.47 20.65
N GLU A 354 37.12 -49.36 20.97
CA GLU A 354 38.34 -49.13 21.79
C GLU A 354 38.61 -47.60 22.03
N THR A 355 38.76 -47.13 23.29
CA THR A 355 39.55 -45.93 23.76
C THR A 355 39.23 -44.50 23.19
N GLN A 356 39.56 -43.30 23.76
CA GLN A 356 40.23 -42.73 24.97
C GLN A 356 39.93 -41.18 25.01
N ASP A 357 40.02 -40.37 26.08
CA ASP A 357 39.94 -40.59 27.54
C ASP A 357 39.72 -39.29 28.38
N ILE A 358 39.12 -39.46 29.57
CA ILE A 358 39.37 -38.83 30.90
C ILE A 358 39.49 -37.28 31.12
N GLN A 359 38.49 -36.75 31.83
CA GLN A 359 38.44 -35.82 33.00
C GLN A 359 39.54 -34.78 33.34
N ILE A 360 39.08 -33.63 33.89
CA ILE A 360 39.45 -33.10 35.24
C ILE A 360 38.35 -32.10 35.70
N GLN A 361 38.10 -31.94 37.01
CA GLN A 361 37.10 -31.00 37.55
C GLN A 361 37.46 -30.45 38.96
N GLN A 362 36.90 -29.30 39.31
CA GLN A 362 36.72 -28.69 40.65
C GLN A 362 37.88 -27.93 41.32
N THR A 363 37.76 -26.60 41.32
CA THR A 363 37.81 -25.75 42.52
C THR A 363 36.83 -24.59 42.35
N LEU A 364 36.13 -24.20 43.43
CA LEU A 364 35.13 -23.11 43.49
C LEU A 364 35.44 -22.21 44.70
N SER A 365 35.14 -20.91 44.62
CA SER A 365 35.60 -19.93 45.63
C SER A 365 34.61 -18.79 45.91
N LEU A 366 34.07 -18.78 47.14
CA LEU A 366 33.50 -17.69 47.97
C LEU A 366 32.57 -16.60 47.38
N GLU A 367 32.74 -16.11 46.16
CA GLU A 367 32.04 -14.93 45.63
C GLU A 367 30.53 -15.20 45.45
N ASP A 368 30.18 -16.39 44.93
CA ASP A 368 28.79 -16.92 44.83
C ASP A 368 27.96 -16.74 46.11
N PHE A 369 28.60 -16.84 47.29
CA PHE A 369 27.91 -16.75 48.57
C PHE A 369 27.50 -15.31 48.91
N GLN A 370 28.30 -14.31 48.50
CA GLN A 370 27.94 -12.90 48.71
C GLN A 370 26.87 -12.44 47.73
N GLU A 371 26.95 -12.85 46.46
CA GLU A 371 25.89 -12.58 45.48
C GLU A 371 24.54 -13.18 45.91
N LYS A 372 24.54 -14.44 46.40
CA LYS A 372 23.30 -15.10 46.84
C LYS A 372 22.61 -14.39 48.01
N VAL A 373 23.37 -13.79 48.93
CA VAL A 373 22.82 -12.98 50.03
C VAL A 373 22.27 -11.65 49.53
N ALA A 374 22.90 -11.01 48.54
CA ALA A 374 22.37 -9.80 47.91
C ALA A 374 21.07 -10.06 47.14
N LEU A 375 21.03 -11.16 46.36
CA LEU A 375 19.85 -11.62 45.61
C LEU A 375 18.65 -11.91 46.51
N LEU A 376 18.86 -12.61 47.64
CA LEU A 376 17.80 -12.86 48.63
C LEU A 376 17.20 -11.56 49.18
N LYS A 377 18.05 -10.56 49.47
CA LYS A 377 17.59 -9.27 49.98
C LYS A 377 16.79 -8.46 48.94
N GLN A 378 17.20 -8.51 47.67
CA GLN A 378 16.42 -7.93 46.57
C GLN A 378 15.08 -8.65 46.38
N LEU A 379 15.03 -9.98 46.56
CA LEU A 379 13.82 -10.77 46.46
C LEU A 379 12.81 -10.44 47.57
N GLU A 380 13.26 -10.21 48.82
CA GLU A 380 12.41 -9.72 49.90
C GLU A 380 11.82 -8.34 49.61
N GLU A 381 12.64 -7.42 49.07
CA GLU A 381 12.23 -6.05 48.78
C GLU A 381 11.22 -6.00 47.62
N ALA A 382 11.45 -6.78 46.56
CA ALA A 382 10.50 -6.97 45.46
C ALA A 382 9.19 -7.63 45.92
N ASN A 383 9.23 -8.63 46.80
CA ASN A 383 8.03 -9.24 47.37
C ASN A 383 7.22 -8.24 48.22
N ARG A 384 7.89 -7.38 48.99
CA ARG A 384 7.24 -6.32 49.78
C ARG A 384 6.59 -5.26 48.88
N GLU A 385 7.15 -4.98 47.71
CA GLU A 385 6.57 -4.08 46.72
C GLU A 385 5.38 -4.73 45.98
N ALA A 386 5.49 -6.00 45.58
CA ALA A 386 4.38 -6.77 45.02
C ALA A 386 3.17 -6.86 45.98
N GLN A 387 3.41 -6.97 47.30
CA GLN A 387 2.35 -6.90 48.31
C GLN A 387 1.63 -5.54 48.33
N LYS A 388 2.35 -4.41 48.22
CA LYS A 388 1.74 -3.08 48.10
C LYS A 388 0.87 -2.98 46.85
N TYR A 389 1.35 -3.48 45.70
CA TYR A 389 0.57 -3.47 44.45
C TYR A 389 -0.69 -4.33 44.56
N ARG A 390 -0.63 -5.50 45.19
CA ARG A 390 -1.83 -6.32 45.47
C ARG A 390 -2.84 -5.60 46.35
N GLN A 391 -2.39 -4.90 47.41
CA GLN A 391 -3.28 -4.09 48.26
C GLN A 391 -3.93 -2.92 47.50
N GLN A 392 -3.18 -2.25 46.60
CA GLN A 392 -3.74 -1.19 45.75
C GLN A 392 -4.74 -1.73 44.72
N PHE A 393 -4.51 -2.92 44.16
CA PHE A 393 -5.44 -3.57 43.24
C PHE A 393 -6.75 -3.93 43.94
N LEU A 394 -6.67 -4.62 45.09
CA LEU A 394 -7.83 -5.03 45.89
C LEU A 394 -8.72 -3.85 46.29
N LYS A 395 -8.11 -2.68 46.59
CA LYS A 395 -8.87 -1.45 46.88
C LYS A 395 -9.64 -0.93 45.66
N LYS A 396 -9.05 -0.96 44.46
CA LYS A 396 -9.75 -0.56 43.22
C LYS A 396 -10.87 -1.52 42.84
N GLU A 397 -10.67 -2.80 43.11
CA GLU A 397 -11.68 -3.85 42.91
C GLU A 397 -12.89 -3.61 43.83
N GLN A 398 -12.67 -3.32 45.12
CA GLN A 398 -13.71 -2.91 46.06
C GLN A 398 -14.41 -1.59 45.66
N GLU A 399 -13.68 -0.61 45.13
CA GLU A 399 -14.26 0.65 44.60
C GLU A 399 -15.16 0.40 43.39
N ALA A 400 -14.81 -0.54 42.50
CA ALA A 400 -15.62 -0.95 41.36
C ALA A 400 -16.85 -1.78 41.77
N GLU A 401 -16.71 -2.70 42.72
CA GLU A 401 -17.82 -3.49 43.29
C GLU A 401 -18.88 -2.57 43.94
N ALA A 402 -18.44 -1.59 44.74
CA ALA A 402 -19.33 -0.60 45.35
C ALA A 402 -20.04 0.31 44.32
N TYR A 403 -19.47 0.47 43.13
CA TYR A 403 -20.12 1.17 42.01
C TYR A 403 -21.15 0.26 41.30
N ARG A 404 -20.81 -1.02 41.07
CA ARG A 404 -21.72 -2.04 40.53
C ARG A 404 -22.97 -2.21 41.41
N GLN A 405 -22.80 -2.30 42.73
CA GLN A 405 -23.92 -2.41 43.68
C GLN A 405 -24.84 -1.18 43.68
N LYS A 406 -24.30 0.03 43.45
CA LYS A 406 -25.12 1.24 43.27
C LYS A 406 -25.95 1.19 41.99
N LEU A 407 -25.37 0.71 40.88
CA LEU A 407 -26.11 0.50 39.64
C LEU A 407 -27.24 -0.52 39.82
N GLU A 408 -26.96 -1.68 40.43
CA GLU A 408 -28.02 -2.67 40.72
C GLU A 408 -29.13 -2.14 41.63
N ALA A 409 -28.80 -1.33 42.64
CA ALA A 409 -29.81 -0.72 43.52
C ALA A 409 -30.74 0.23 42.74
N ILE A 410 -30.20 1.02 41.80
CA ILE A 410 -30.98 1.88 40.91
C ILE A 410 -31.85 1.02 39.98
N THR A 411 -31.30 -0.02 39.34
CA THR A 411 -32.06 -0.93 38.47
C THR A 411 -33.18 -1.66 39.21
N ARG A 412 -32.95 -2.13 40.44
CA ARG A 412 -33.99 -2.80 41.25
C ARG A 412 -35.12 -1.86 41.67
N GLN A 413 -34.86 -0.57 41.91
CA GLN A 413 -35.93 0.41 42.14
C GLN A 413 -36.81 0.64 40.91
N ILE A 414 -36.27 0.50 39.70
CA ILE A 414 -37.02 0.66 38.44
C ILE A 414 -37.97 -0.53 38.20
N CYS A 415 -37.54 -1.76 38.47
CA CYS A 415 -38.33 -2.97 38.15
C CYS A 415 -39.62 -3.16 38.98
N VAL A 416 -39.68 -2.68 40.23
CA VAL A 416 -40.81 -2.97 41.15
C VAL A 416 -42.14 -2.36 40.68
N PHE A 417 -42.11 -1.29 39.88
CA PHE A 417 -43.32 -0.54 39.48
C PHE A 417 -44.18 -1.18 38.38
N VAL A 418 -43.69 -2.20 37.67
CA VAL A 418 -44.27 -2.63 36.37
C VAL A 418 -45.38 -3.69 36.50
N SER A 419 -45.52 -4.37 37.66
CA SER A 419 -46.21 -5.66 37.74
C SER A 419 -47.69 -5.64 38.17
N VAL A 420 -48.38 -4.49 38.21
CA VAL A 420 -49.79 -4.42 38.67
C VAL A 420 -50.65 -3.50 37.80
N GLY A 421 -51.65 -4.07 37.12
CA GLY A 421 -52.82 -3.32 36.62
C GLY A 421 -53.23 -3.62 35.17
N GLY A 422 -54.31 -4.39 34.99
CA GLY A 422 -54.95 -4.55 33.68
C GLY A 422 -56.32 -5.23 33.76
N SER A 423 -57.41 -4.48 33.55
CA SER A 423 -58.76 -5.00 33.27
C SER A 423 -59.76 -3.89 32.85
N VAL A 424 -60.33 -4.07 31.66
CA VAL A 424 -61.65 -3.65 31.10
C VAL A 424 -62.28 -2.25 31.32
N ASP A 425 -62.69 -1.69 30.17
CA ASP A 425 -63.95 -0.99 29.84
C ASP A 425 -64.50 0.24 30.60
N GLY A 426 -64.84 1.27 29.81
CA GLY A 426 -66.28 1.54 29.65
C GLY A 426 -66.91 2.84 30.17
N GLY A 427 -66.54 4.01 29.61
CA GLY A 427 -67.54 5.06 29.29
C GLY A 427 -67.80 6.24 30.25
N TYR A 428 -68.00 7.41 29.63
CA TYR A 428 -68.69 8.62 30.10
C TYR A 428 -68.22 9.41 31.35
N LYS A 429 -67.69 10.61 31.08
CA LYS A 429 -67.87 11.89 31.80
C LYS A 429 -67.86 11.86 33.34
N SER A 430 -66.83 12.45 33.94
CA SER A 430 -66.72 13.91 34.21
C SER A 430 -65.50 14.18 35.11
N GLY A 431 -64.97 15.41 35.06
CA GLY A 431 -63.58 15.65 35.45
C GLY A 431 -63.31 15.85 36.94
N LEU A 432 -62.08 15.52 37.33
CA LEU A 432 -61.27 16.27 38.29
C LEU A 432 -59.78 16.12 37.92
N ARG A 433 -58.92 17.01 38.42
CA ARG A 433 -57.54 17.18 37.94
C ARG A 433 -56.59 16.05 38.39
N SER A 434 -55.77 15.57 37.46
CA SER A 434 -54.39 15.19 37.73
C SER A 434 -53.54 15.44 36.47
N GLU A 435 -52.27 15.80 36.63
CA GLU A 435 -51.35 16.05 35.52
C GLU A 435 -50.79 14.71 35.02
N ALA A 436 -51.49 14.09 34.07
CA ALA A 436 -51.03 12.90 33.38
C ALA A 436 -49.87 13.26 32.44
N ALA A 437 -48.65 13.34 32.99
CA ALA A 437 -47.43 13.43 32.21
C ALA A 437 -47.34 12.21 31.29
N GLN A 438 -47.51 12.43 29.99
CA GLN A 438 -47.37 11.37 28.99
C GLN A 438 -45.93 10.87 29.04
N THR A 439 -45.73 9.62 29.49
CA THR A 439 -44.46 8.91 29.32
C THR A 439 -44.30 8.54 27.84
N HIS A 440 -43.97 9.56 27.07
CA HIS A 440 -43.37 9.43 25.75
C HIS A 440 -42.21 8.44 25.86
N TRP A 441 -42.30 7.33 25.12
CA TRP A 441 -41.10 6.81 24.45
C TRP A 441 -40.74 7.82 23.35
N SER A 442 -40.28 8.99 23.79
CA SER A 442 -39.53 9.89 22.93
C SER A 442 -38.29 9.13 22.52
N SER A 443 -38.03 9.11 21.22
CA SER A 443 -36.67 8.95 20.72
C SER A 443 -35.74 9.78 21.61
N LEU A 444 -34.64 9.18 22.09
CA LEU A 444 -33.53 9.96 22.61
C LEU A 444 -33.18 10.98 21.52
N PRO A 445 -33.43 12.28 21.73
CA PRO A 445 -33.31 13.22 20.63
C PRO A 445 -31.83 13.37 20.29
N LEU A 446 -31.51 13.46 19.01
CA LEU A 446 -30.21 13.97 18.56
C LEU A 446 -30.20 15.51 18.68
N THR A 447 -30.66 16.04 19.82
CA THR A 447 -30.84 17.48 20.09
C THR A 447 -29.54 18.25 20.01
N ASP A 448 -28.46 17.63 20.44
CA ASP A 448 -27.13 18.22 20.57
C ASP A 448 -26.26 17.97 19.33
N VAL A 449 -26.87 17.52 18.22
CA VAL A 449 -26.25 17.34 16.90
C VAL A 449 -26.80 18.36 15.92
N MET A 450 -25.93 18.91 15.05
CA MET A 450 -26.24 19.99 14.11
C MET A 450 -27.54 19.74 13.32
N GLN A 451 -28.54 20.59 13.55
CA GLN A 451 -29.85 20.52 12.90
C GLN A 451 -29.89 21.29 11.58
N ALA A 452 -30.88 21.00 10.73
CA ALA A 452 -31.02 21.61 9.40
C ALA A 452 -31.05 23.16 9.40
N GLN A 453 -31.59 23.79 10.46
CA GLN A 453 -31.56 25.26 10.60
C GLN A 453 -30.16 25.79 10.88
N GLU A 454 -29.37 25.09 11.71
CA GLU A 454 -27.97 25.44 11.95
C GLU A 454 -27.13 25.17 10.69
N TYR A 455 -27.31 24.05 10.00
CA TYR A 455 -26.65 23.78 8.72
C TYR A 455 -26.86 24.92 7.70
N VAL A 456 -28.07 25.49 7.60
CA VAL A 456 -28.35 26.65 6.73
C VAL A 456 -27.66 27.94 7.19
N MET A 457 -27.29 28.06 8.48
CA MET A 457 -26.45 29.13 9.00
C MET A 457 -24.97 28.87 8.69
N ARG A 458 -24.44 27.71 9.10
CA ARG A 458 -23.02 27.35 8.96
C ARG A 458 -22.59 27.19 7.50
N GLY A 459 -23.49 26.71 6.63
CA GLY A 459 -23.26 26.65 5.20
C GLY A 459 -23.09 28.03 4.55
N LYS A 460 -23.73 29.08 5.09
CA LYS A 460 -23.50 30.46 4.63
C LYS A 460 -22.18 31.01 5.16
N GLU A 461 -21.92 30.84 6.45
CA GLU A 461 -20.62 31.20 7.07
C GLU A 461 -19.44 30.56 6.31
N MET A 462 -19.57 29.29 5.91
CA MET A 462 -18.58 28.58 5.12
C MET A 462 -18.45 29.12 3.68
N VAL A 463 -19.55 29.48 3.02
CA VAL A 463 -19.52 30.11 1.68
C VAL A 463 -18.82 31.46 1.72
N ASP A 464 -19.12 32.30 2.73
CA ASP A 464 -18.49 33.60 2.92
C ASP A 464 -16.99 33.45 3.25
N PHE A 465 -16.64 32.51 4.12
CA PHE A 465 -15.25 32.15 4.44
C PHE A 465 -14.47 31.69 3.20
N ILE A 466 -15.04 30.80 2.36
CA ILE A 466 -14.41 30.33 1.12
C ILE A 466 -14.24 31.48 0.12
N GLN A 467 -15.24 32.37 -0.01
CA GLN A 467 -15.18 33.54 -0.85
C GLN A 467 -14.03 34.46 -0.43
N GLN A 468 -13.92 34.78 0.86
CA GLN A 468 -12.85 35.60 1.40
C GLN A 468 -11.48 34.92 1.21
N TYR A 469 -11.34 33.65 1.61
CA TYR A 469 -10.10 32.87 1.53
C TYR A 469 -9.53 32.83 0.10
N LEU A 470 -10.36 32.52 -0.91
CA LEU A 470 -9.92 32.45 -2.30
C LEU A 470 -9.68 33.84 -2.92
N THR A 471 -10.31 34.90 -2.42
CA THR A 471 -10.08 36.28 -2.88
C THR A 471 -8.77 36.85 -2.32
N GLN A 472 -8.48 36.62 -1.04
CA GLN A 472 -7.28 37.11 -0.33
C GLN A 472 -6.06 36.16 -0.45
N ILE A 473 -6.15 35.11 -1.28
CA ILE A 473 -5.14 34.03 -1.37
C ILE A 473 -3.73 34.47 -1.81
N ARG A 474 -3.57 35.71 -2.30
CA ARG A 474 -2.27 36.35 -2.62
C ARG A 474 -1.49 36.79 -1.39
N GLU A 475 -2.20 37.15 -0.32
CA GLU A 475 -1.62 37.72 0.91
C GLU A 475 -1.01 36.63 1.80
N ARG A 476 -1.42 35.38 1.61
CA ARG A 476 -0.98 34.23 2.40
C ARG A 476 0.33 33.64 1.88
N ARG A 477 1.21 33.23 2.80
CA ARG A 477 2.46 32.54 2.51
C ARG A 477 2.17 31.16 1.87
N VAL A 478 2.59 30.96 0.63
CA VAL A 478 2.25 29.77 -0.20
C VAL A 478 2.75 28.46 0.40
N VAL A 479 3.93 28.47 1.03
CA VAL A 479 4.54 27.28 1.67
C VAL A 479 4.59 27.50 3.18
N PRO A 480 3.96 26.63 4.00
CA PRO A 480 3.88 26.80 5.45
C PRO A 480 5.25 26.70 6.14
N ASP A 481 5.41 27.30 7.33
CA ASP A 481 6.66 27.25 8.13
C ASP A 481 6.62 26.20 9.23
N VAL A 482 6.25 24.98 8.85
CA VAL A 482 5.98 23.87 9.78
C VAL A 482 6.97 22.71 9.61
N GLN A 483 7.18 21.96 10.68
CA GLN A 483 7.96 20.72 10.66
C GLN A 483 7.04 19.49 10.68
N PRO A 484 7.47 18.33 10.16
CA PRO A 484 6.69 17.09 10.21
C PRO A 484 6.21 16.78 11.64
N GLY A 485 4.91 16.52 11.79
CA GLY A 485 4.28 16.19 13.08
C GLY A 485 3.72 17.37 13.88
N PHE A 486 3.89 18.63 13.45
CA PHE A 486 3.51 19.82 14.24
C PHE A 486 2.04 19.83 14.76
N MET A 487 1.08 19.29 14.00
CA MET A 487 -0.33 19.21 14.42
C MET A 487 -0.55 18.31 15.65
N ARG A 488 0.34 17.33 15.92
CA ARG A 488 0.11 16.33 16.98
C ARG A 488 0.22 16.92 18.41
N SER A 489 0.82 18.10 18.55
CA SER A 489 0.83 18.88 19.80
C SER A 489 -0.21 19.99 19.86
N LEU A 490 -0.99 20.18 18.78
CA LEU A 490 -2.06 21.20 18.69
C LEU A 490 -3.45 20.57 18.81
N LEU A 491 -3.63 19.33 18.33
CA LEU A 491 -4.88 18.58 18.40
C LEU A 491 -4.96 17.68 19.65
N PRO A 492 -6.17 17.41 20.18
CA PRO A 492 -6.39 16.41 21.21
C PRO A 492 -5.81 15.02 20.87
N SER A 493 -5.45 14.27 21.91
CA SER A 493 -4.85 12.94 21.73
C SER A 493 -5.82 11.88 21.21
N SER A 494 -7.12 12.10 21.42
CA SER A 494 -8.30 11.28 21.09
C SER A 494 -9.43 12.17 20.58
N ALA A 495 -10.45 11.60 19.94
CA ALA A 495 -11.68 12.34 19.59
C ALA A 495 -12.40 12.86 20.86
N PRO A 496 -13.21 13.94 20.75
CA PRO A 496 -14.08 14.37 21.84
C PRO A 496 -15.20 13.35 22.10
N PHE A 497 -15.71 13.33 23.34
CA PHE A 497 -16.83 12.46 23.73
C PHE A 497 -18.19 13.09 23.42
N GLU A 498 -18.33 14.39 23.73
CA GLU A 498 -19.49 15.21 23.38
C GLU A 498 -19.22 16.01 22.09
N PRO A 499 -20.25 16.49 21.39
CA PRO A 499 -20.10 17.43 20.26
C PRO A 499 -19.39 18.73 20.67
N GLU A 500 -18.51 19.23 19.80
CA GLU A 500 -17.84 20.53 19.99
C GLU A 500 -18.58 21.67 19.25
N ASP A 501 -18.56 22.87 19.83
CA ASP A 501 -19.09 24.08 19.20
C ASP A 501 -18.50 24.30 17.79
N TRP A 502 -19.36 24.60 16.81
CA TRP A 502 -18.90 24.99 15.46
C TRP A 502 -17.93 26.17 15.47
N SER A 503 -18.11 27.11 16.42
CA SER A 503 -17.22 28.24 16.65
C SER A 503 -15.85 27.87 17.26
N SER A 504 -15.68 26.64 17.74
CA SER A 504 -14.38 26.04 18.08
C SER A 504 -13.77 25.39 16.83
N ILE A 505 -14.55 24.56 16.13
CA ILE A 505 -14.12 23.87 14.90
C ILE A 505 -13.57 24.86 13.85
N MET A 506 -14.30 25.95 13.57
CA MET A 506 -13.87 26.97 12.61
C MET A 506 -12.67 27.80 13.10
N ARG A 507 -12.48 27.94 14.41
CA ARG A 507 -11.29 28.61 14.98
C ARG A 507 -10.04 27.77 14.75
N ASP A 508 -10.15 26.45 14.85
CA ASP A 508 -9.04 25.54 14.60
C ASP A 508 -8.73 25.35 13.11
N VAL A 509 -9.71 25.58 12.22
CA VAL A 509 -9.43 25.76 10.78
C VAL A 509 -8.44 26.91 10.57
N GLU A 510 -8.63 28.07 11.22
CA GLU A 510 -7.71 29.20 11.09
C GLU A 510 -6.40 29.03 11.87
N ASN A 511 -6.45 28.48 13.08
CA ASN A 511 -5.30 28.42 13.99
C ASN A 511 -4.40 27.17 13.84
N ILE A 512 -4.95 26.04 13.38
CA ILE A 512 -4.25 24.74 13.32
C ILE A 512 -4.12 24.25 11.87
N ILE A 513 -5.20 24.31 11.09
CA ILE A 513 -5.23 23.75 9.73
C ILE A 513 -4.53 24.69 8.73
N LEU A 514 -5.01 25.92 8.55
CA LEU A 514 -4.47 26.85 7.55
C LEU A 514 -2.95 27.12 7.68
N PRO A 515 -2.34 27.22 8.89
CA PRO A 515 -0.89 27.38 9.03
C PRO A 515 -0.05 26.20 8.51
N GLY A 516 -0.67 25.04 8.27
CA GLY A 516 -0.07 23.87 7.62
C GLY A 516 -0.42 23.69 6.14
N VAL A 517 -1.27 24.55 5.56
CA VAL A 517 -1.74 24.39 4.19
C VAL A 517 -0.75 24.99 3.19
N VAL A 518 -0.40 24.22 2.15
CA VAL A 518 0.16 24.77 0.91
C VAL A 518 -0.98 25.40 0.10
N HIS A 519 -0.93 26.71 -0.15
CA HIS A 519 -2.04 27.43 -0.80
C HIS A 519 -2.05 27.23 -2.33
N TRP A 520 -2.46 26.05 -2.79
CA TRP A 520 -2.50 25.62 -4.21
C TRP A 520 -3.22 26.58 -5.17
N GLN A 521 -4.18 27.37 -4.70
CA GLN A 521 -4.95 28.32 -5.52
C GLN A 521 -4.29 29.72 -5.63
N SER A 522 -3.20 29.96 -4.89
CA SER A 522 -2.47 31.22 -4.93
C SER A 522 -1.80 31.43 -6.29
N PRO A 523 -1.87 32.63 -6.91
CA PRO A 523 -1.12 32.96 -8.12
C PRO A 523 0.38 32.70 -8.05
N HIS A 524 0.95 32.68 -6.84
CA HIS A 524 2.37 32.49 -6.55
C HIS A 524 2.75 31.00 -6.32
N MET A 525 1.79 30.09 -6.50
CA MET A 525 2.03 28.64 -6.57
C MET A 525 2.55 28.28 -7.95
N HIS A 526 3.81 27.85 -8.07
CA HIS A 526 4.42 27.50 -9.36
C HIS A 526 5.01 26.08 -9.40
N ALA A 527 4.77 25.30 -8.33
CA ALA A 527 5.19 23.91 -8.21
C ALA A 527 4.27 22.94 -8.98
N TYR A 528 4.79 21.72 -9.25
CA TYR A 528 4.07 20.62 -9.89
C TYR A 528 3.40 21.02 -11.22
N PHE A 529 2.11 20.77 -11.35
CA PHE A 529 1.23 21.36 -12.36
C PHE A 529 0.02 21.96 -11.62
N PRO A 530 -0.80 22.81 -12.27
CA PRO A 530 -1.97 23.41 -11.63
C PRO A 530 -2.94 22.33 -11.12
N ALA A 531 -3.73 22.69 -10.10
CA ALA A 531 -4.82 21.88 -9.57
C ALA A 531 -5.99 22.82 -9.18
N LEU A 532 -6.67 23.36 -10.18
CA LEU A 532 -7.49 24.57 -10.04
C LEU A 532 -8.94 24.31 -9.62
N THR A 533 -9.41 25.07 -8.62
CA THR A 533 -10.84 25.15 -8.28
C THR A 533 -11.54 26.33 -8.96
N SER A 534 -12.87 26.32 -8.97
CA SER A 534 -13.70 27.46 -9.37
C SER A 534 -15.06 27.43 -8.68
N TRP A 535 -15.71 28.59 -8.57
CA TRP A 535 -17.03 28.72 -7.95
C TRP A 535 -18.08 27.74 -8.51
N PRO A 536 -18.21 27.53 -9.84
CA PRO A 536 -19.15 26.55 -10.38
C PRO A 536 -18.76 25.11 -10.02
N SER A 537 -17.46 24.82 -9.90
CA SER A 537 -16.99 23.49 -9.52
C SER A 537 -17.32 23.16 -8.06
N LEU A 538 -17.17 24.14 -7.15
CA LEU A 538 -17.53 24.00 -5.74
C LEU A 538 -19.03 23.77 -5.59
N LEU A 539 -19.86 24.63 -6.20
CA LEU A 539 -21.33 24.48 -6.21
C LEU A 539 -21.80 23.13 -6.80
N GLY A 540 -21.04 22.58 -7.75
CA GLY A 540 -21.31 21.28 -8.36
C GLY A 540 -21.11 20.09 -7.41
N ASP A 541 -20.00 20.04 -6.66
CA ASP A 541 -19.82 18.97 -5.65
C ASP A 541 -20.67 19.23 -4.40
N MET A 542 -20.91 20.47 -3.98
CA MET A 542 -21.87 20.77 -2.90
C MET A 542 -23.26 20.15 -3.16
N LEU A 543 -23.69 20.08 -4.42
CA LEU A 543 -24.92 19.39 -4.81
C LEU A 543 -24.73 17.87 -4.97
N ALA A 544 -23.58 17.41 -5.50
CA ALA A 544 -23.29 15.98 -5.63
C ALA A 544 -23.20 15.27 -4.28
N ASP A 545 -22.54 15.90 -3.31
CA ASP A 545 -22.29 15.38 -1.97
C ASP A 545 -23.55 15.48 -1.09
N ALA A 546 -24.44 16.45 -1.36
CA ALA A 546 -25.77 16.51 -0.74
C ALA A 546 -26.76 15.48 -1.30
N ILE A 547 -26.61 15.08 -2.57
CA ILE A 547 -27.37 13.96 -3.17
C ILE A 547 -26.79 12.61 -2.72
N ASN A 548 -25.46 12.53 -2.57
CA ASN A 548 -24.67 11.38 -2.14
C ASN A 548 -25.02 10.05 -2.84
N CYS A 549 -25.43 10.09 -4.11
CA CYS A 549 -25.79 8.88 -4.84
C CYS A 549 -24.54 8.14 -5.32
N LEU A 550 -24.62 6.80 -5.29
CA LEU A 550 -23.60 5.91 -5.85
C LEU A 550 -24.10 5.38 -7.19
N GLY A 551 -23.34 5.62 -8.26
CA GLY A 551 -23.67 5.19 -9.62
C GLY A 551 -22.74 4.07 -10.11
N PHE A 552 -22.71 2.95 -9.39
CA PHE A 552 -21.88 1.78 -9.75
C PHE A 552 -22.50 1.00 -10.91
N THR A 553 -23.81 0.79 -10.87
CA THR A 553 -24.63 0.40 -12.01
C THR A 553 -25.49 1.57 -12.49
N TRP A 554 -26.10 1.43 -13.65
CA TRP A 554 -27.12 2.35 -14.15
C TRP A 554 -28.30 2.43 -13.17
N ALA A 555 -28.84 1.29 -12.71
CA ALA A 555 -30.02 1.34 -11.84
C ALA A 555 -29.75 1.88 -10.43
N SER A 556 -28.49 1.86 -9.94
CA SER A 556 -28.16 2.42 -8.62
C SER A 556 -28.27 3.95 -8.60
N SER A 557 -28.01 4.62 -9.73
CA SER A 557 -28.41 6.03 -9.96
C SER A 557 -28.33 6.41 -11.45
N PRO A 558 -29.43 6.33 -12.22
CA PRO A 558 -29.38 6.57 -13.67
C PRO A 558 -28.79 7.93 -14.05
N ALA A 559 -29.18 8.99 -13.34
CA ALA A 559 -28.68 10.35 -13.58
C ALA A 559 -27.16 10.48 -13.38
N CYS A 560 -26.54 9.65 -12.53
CA CYS A 560 -25.09 9.62 -12.31
C CYS A 560 -24.34 9.12 -13.55
N THR A 561 -24.87 8.07 -14.18
CA THR A 561 -24.33 7.46 -15.41
C THR A 561 -24.65 8.30 -16.65
N GLU A 562 -25.92 8.62 -16.88
CA GLU A 562 -26.40 9.31 -18.09
C GLU A 562 -25.76 10.70 -18.28
N LEU A 563 -25.66 11.48 -17.19
CA LEU A 563 -25.02 12.80 -17.26
C LEU A 563 -23.51 12.67 -17.56
N GLU A 564 -22.85 11.64 -17.04
CA GLU A 564 -21.43 11.42 -17.30
C GLU A 564 -21.18 11.02 -18.76
N MET A 565 -21.99 10.12 -19.31
CA MET A 565 -21.93 9.76 -20.74
C MET A 565 -22.14 10.98 -21.63
N CYS A 566 -23.17 11.79 -21.35
CA CYS A 566 -23.44 13.02 -22.10
C CYS A 566 -22.31 14.07 -22.01
N VAL A 567 -21.76 14.29 -20.80
CA VAL A 567 -20.73 15.31 -20.55
C VAL A 567 -19.38 14.89 -21.11
N LEU A 568 -19.04 13.60 -21.09
CA LEU A 568 -17.81 13.11 -21.70
C LEU A 568 -17.90 13.09 -23.23
N ASP A 569 -19.09 12.92 -23.82
CA ASP A 569 -19.30 13.15 -25.25
C ASP A 569 -19.13 14.63 -25.64
N TRP A 570 -19.63 15.56 -24.82
CA TRP A 570 -19.39 16.99 -25.01
C TRP A 570 -17.90 17.33 -24.91
N LEU A 571 -17.20 16.75 -23.93
CA LEU A 571 -15.78 17.02 -23.69
C LEU A 571 -14.89 16.40 -24.78
N CYS A 572 -15.18 15.18 -25.23
CA CYS A 572 -14.52 14.53 -26.38
C CYS A 572 -14.56 15.43 -27.63
N LYS A 573 -15.75 15.97 -27.97
CA LYS A 573 -15.95 16.92 -29.07
C LYS A 573 -15.23 18.26 -28.84
N ALA A 574 -15.24 18.78 -27.60
CA ALA A 574 -14.56 20.02 -27.24
C ALA A 574 -13.03 19.92 -27.33
N LEU A 575 -12.45 18.74 -27.06
CA LEU A 575 -11.02 18.44 -27.22
C LEU A 575 -10.65 18.16 -28.68
N GLY A 576 -11.59 17.71 -29.51
CA GLY A 576 -11.33 17.26 -30.88
C GLY A 576 -10.76 15.84 -30.96
N LEU A 577 -11.15 14.98 -30.01
CA LEU A 577 -10.84 13.55 -30.06
C LEU A 577 -11.73 12.83 -31.10
N PRO A 578 -11.28 11.69 -31.66
CA PRO A 578 -12.06 10.90 -32.63
C PRO A 578 -13.44 10.45 -32.13
N ASP A 579 -14.43 10.40 -33.03
CA ASP A 579 -15.82 10.01 -32.70
C ASP A 579 -15.96 8.55 -32.19
N HIS A 580 -14.95 7.69 -32.36
CA HIS A 580 -14.90 6.34 -31.79
C HIS A 580 -14.65 6.30 -30.27
N TYR A 581 -14.50 7.46 -29.63
CA TYR A 581 -14.49 7.61 -28.17
C TYR A 581 -15.84 8.09 -27.60
N LEU A 582 -16.81 8.44 -28.43
CA LEU A 582 -18.13 8.87 -27.98
C LEU A 582 -19.00 7.67 -27.58
N HIS A 583 -19.81 7.81 -26.53
CA HIS A 583 -20.81 6.83 -26.16
C HIS A 583 -21.94 6.74 -27.19
N HIS A 584 -22.38 7.88 -27.73
CA HIS A 584 -23.59 7.96 -28.56
C HIS A 584 -23.31 7.99 -30.08
N HIS A 585 -22.08 7.68 -30.52
CA HIS A 585 -21.77 7.62 -31.95
C HIS A 585 -22.08 6.21 -32.51
N PRO A 586 -22.89 6.06 -33.59
CA PRO A 586 -23.38 4.74 -34.02
C PRO A 586 -22.34 3.69 -34.43
N GLN A 587 -21.09 4.10 -34.68
CA GLN A 587 -19.97 3.21 -35.01
C GLN A 587 -18.94 3.08 -33.86
N SER A 588 -19.25 3.62 -32.69
CA SER A 588 -18.36 3.58 -31.53
C SER A 588 -18.58 2.30 -30.72
N ASN A 589 -17.49 1.56 -30.52
CA ASN A 589 -17.40 0.53 -29.48
C ASN A 589 -16.76 1.09 -28.20
N GLY A 590 -16.50 2.40 -28.14
CA GLY A 590 -15.79 3.07 -27.06
C GLY A 590 -16.69 3.79 -26.06
N GLY A 591 -16.10 4.77 -25.38
CA GLY A 591 -16.77 5.66 -24.44
C GLY A 591 -15.79 6.30 -23.47
N GLY A 592 -16.28 7.26 -22.68
CA GLY A 592 -15.53 7.89 -21.58
C GLY A 592 -16.05 7.53 -20.18
N ILE A 593 -15.17 7.56 -19.17
CA ILE A 593 -15.50 7.49 -17.74
C ILE A 593 -14.71 8.54 -16.94
N LEU A 594 -15.29 9.09 -15.87
CA LEU A 594 -14.59 9.90 -14.87
C LEU A 594 -13.98 9.03 -13.77
N GLN A 595 -12.65 9.00 -13.74
CA GLN A 595 -11.81 8.38 -12.70
C GLN A 595 -11.30 9.45 -11.71
N SER A 596 -10.63 9.05 -10.62
CA SER A 596 -10.07 10.02 -9.67
C SER A 596 -8.69 10.53 -10.13
N THR A 597 -7.78 9.67 -10.61
CA THR A 597 -6.45 10.08 -11.11
C THR A 597 -6.04 9.46 -12.45
N VAL A 598 -5.18 10.15 -13.22
CA VAL A 598 -4.45 9.56 -14.37
C VAL A 598 -3.68 8.30 -13.97
N SER A 599 -3.16 8.22 -12.74
CA SER A 599 -2.44 7.04 -12.26
C SER A 599 -3.33 5.80 -12.26
N GLU A 600 -4.61 5.93 -11.88
CA GLU A 600 -5.60 4.87 -12.03
C GLU A 600 -5.88 4.58 -13.51
N CYS A 601 -6.05 5.59 -14.35
CA CYS A 601 -6.33 5.40 -15.79
C CYS A 601 -5.21 4.65 -16.52
N THR A 602 -3.95 4.99 -16.26
CA THR A 602 -2.78 4.32 -16.83
C THR A 602 -2.66 2.88 -16.31
N LEU A 603 -2.94 2.65 -15.03
CA LEU A 603 -3.02 1.30 -14.48
C LEU A 603 -4.18 0.51 -15.12
N VAL A 604 -5.36 1.09 -15.24
CA VAL A 604 -6.54 0.49 -15.89
C VAL A 604 -6.24 0.12 -17.35
N ALA A 605 -5.60 1.02 -18.11
CA ALA A 605 -5.17 0.75 -19.48
C ALA A 605 -4.15 -0.40 -19.55
N LEU A 606 -3.16 -0.43 -18.64
CA LEU A 606 -2.16 -1.50 -18.57
C LEU A 606 -2.75 -2.85 -18.16
N LEU A 607 -3.64 -2.87 -17.16
CA LEU A 607 -4.39 -4.07 -16.75
C LEU A 607 -5.24 -4.61 -17.91
N THR A 608 -5.86 -3.71 -18.68
CA THR A 608 -6.68 -4.02 -19.84
C THR A 608 -5.85 -4.62 -20.98
N ALA A 609 -4.79 -3.95 -21.40
CA ALA A 609 -3.86 -4.44 -22.44
C ALA A 609 -3.26 -5.80 -22.06
N ARG A 610 -2.85 -5.94 -20.80
CA ARG A 610 -2.35 -7.18 -20.20
C ARG A 610 -3.37 -8.32 -20.31
N LYS A 611 -4.61 -8.11 -19.84
CA LYS A 611 -5.64 -9.16 -19.85
C LYS A 611 -6.03 -9.56 -21.27
N ASP A 612 -6.19 -8.58 -22.16
CA ASP A 612 -6.49 -8.79 -23.57
C ASP A 612 -5.43 -9.66 -24.27
N ARG A 613 -4.13 -9.36 -24.08
CA ARG A 613 -3.05 -10.16 -24.66
C ARG A 613 -2.87 -11.52 -23.98
N ILE A 614 -3.13 -11.66 -22.68
CA ILE A 614 -3.13 -12.96 -21.97
C ILE A 614 -4.23 -13.87 -22.53
N LEU A 615 -5.44 -13.35 -22.77
CA LEU A 615 -6.54 -14.13 -23.35
C LEU A 615 -6.22 -14.60 -24.78
N GLN A 616 -5.59 -13.75 -25.60
CA GLN A 616 -5.07 -14.14 -26.92
C GLN A 616 -3.98 -15.21 -26.82
N MET A 617 -3.01 -15.05 -25.91
CA MET A 617 -1.97 -16.06 -25.69
C MET A 617 -2.56 -17.40 -25.22
N LYS A 618 -3.63 -17.40 -24.42
CA LYS A 618 -4.37 -18.62 -24.03
C LYS A 618 -5.11 -19.31 -25.19
N SER A 619 -5.48 -18.61 -26.26
CA SER A 619 -6.03 -19.24 -27.46
C SER A 619 -4.96 -19.61 -28.50
N GLU A 620 -3.78 -18.98 -28.46
CA GLU A 620 -2.60 -19.33 -29.25
C GLU A 620 -1.87 -20.60 -28.74
N PHE A 621 -1.83 -20.83 -27.42
CA PHE A 621 -1.15 -21.99 -26.82
C PHE A 621 -2.10 -23.16 -26.54
N THR A 622 -1.71 -24.38 -26.94
CA THR A 622 -2.52 -25.60 -26.83
C THR A 622 -2.75 -26.08 -25.38
N ASN A 623 -1.96 -25.60 -24.41
CA ASN A 623 -2.16 -25.88 -22.99
C ASN A 623 -2.98 -24.75 -22.34
N ALA A 624 -4.31 -24.88 -22.38
CA ALA A 624 -5.25 -23.93 -21.78
C ALA A 624 -5.01 -23.70 -20.26
N ASP A 625 -4.47 -24.71 -19.58
CA ASP A 625 -4.13 -24.72 -18.15
C ASP A 625 -2.92 -23.85 -17.78
N THR A 626 -2.33 -23.12 -18.74
CA THR A 626 -1.21 -22.21 -18.45
C THR A 626 -1.69 -21.01 -17.63
N ASP A 627 -1.12 -20.86 -16.43
CA ASP A 627 -1.42 -19.77 -15.51
C ASP A 627 -1.22 -18.37 -16.15
N GLU A 628 -2.08 -17.43 -15.77
CA GLU A 628 -2.08 -16.08 -16.32
C GLU A 628 -0.93 -15.22 -15.80
N SER A 629 -0.41 -15.48 -14.60
CA SER A 629 0.80 -14.81 -14.07
C SER A 629 2.06 -15.31 -14.78
N VAL A 630 2.13 -16.61 -15.12
CA VAL A 630 3.19 -17.18 -15.97
C VAL A 630 3.17 -16.56 -17.37
N LEU A 631 2.00 -16.35 -17.97
CA LEU A 631 1.88 -15.62 -19.25
C LEU A 631 2.26 -14.13 -19.10
N ASN A 632 1.79 -13.47 -18.04
CA ASN A 632 2.15 -12.08 -17.69
C ASN A 632 3.66 -11.88 -17.56
N SER A 633 4.40 -12.88 -17.04
CA SER A 633 5.86 -12.82 -16.90
C SER A 633 6.61 -12.60 -18.23
N ARG A 634 5.99 -12.92 -19.37
CA ARG A 634 6.55 -12.70 -20.72
C ARG A 634 6.22 -11.32 -21.30
N LEU A 635 5.27 -10.59 -20.72
CA LEU A 635 4.81 -9.31 -21.26
C LEU A 635 5.80 -8.18 -20.97
N ILE A 636 5.91 -7.25 -21.93
CA ILE A 636 6.68 -6.02 -21.79
C ILE A 636 5.93 -4.83 -22.40
N ALA A 637 5.89 -3.74 -21.65
CA ALA A 637 5.30 -2.46 -22.06
C ALA A 637 6.37 -1.37 -22.09
N TYR A 638 6.12 -0.31 -22.86
CA TYR A 638 7.09 0.74 -23.15
C TYR A 638 6.58 2.12 -22.73
N ALA A 639 7.50 3.02 -22.43
CA ALA A 639 7.20 4.43 -22.20
C ALA A 639 8.41 5.33 -22.48
N SER A 640 8.17 6.62 -22.65
CA SER A 640 9.21 7.66 -22.70
C SER A 640 9.99 7.71 -21.38
N ASP A 641 11.31 7.95 -21.41
CA ASP A 641 12.10 8.22 -20.20
C ASP A 641 11.70 9.52 -19.47
N GLN A 642 10.84 10.34 -20.09
CA GLN A 642 10.20 11.52 -19.50
C GLN A 642 8.79 11.24 -18.95
N ALA A 643 8.29 10.01 -19.05
CA ALA A 643 6.96 9.64 -18.61
C ALA A 643 6.78 9.85 -17.10
N HIS A 644 5.55 10.05 -16.65
CA HIS A 644 5.27 10.24 -15.24
C HIS A 644 5.47 8.93 -14.45
N SER A 645 5.95 9.03 -13.20
CA SER A 645 6.20 7.89 -12.30
C SER A 645 4.98 6.97 -12.04
N SER A 646 3.77 7.39 -12.40
CA SER A 646 2.59 6.53 -12.45
C SER A 646 2.74 5.36 -13.42
N VAL A 647 3.52 5.48 -14.50
CA VAL A 647 3.74 4.39 -15.47
C VAL A 647 4.62 3.29 -14.84
N GLU A 648 5.72 3.68 -14.18
CA GLU A 648 6.55 2.76 -13.40
C GLU A 648 5.72 2.06 -12.32
N LYS A 649 4.95 2.84 -11.55
CA LYS A 649 4.09 2.33 -10.48
C LYS A 649 2.98 1.41 -11.00
N ALA A 650 2.44 1.66 -12.19
CA ALA A 650 1.48 0.76 -12.84
C ALA A 650 2.14 -0.57 -13.21
N GLY A 651 3.39 -0.56 -13.70
CA GLY A 651 4.21 -1.76 -13.87
C GLY A 651 4.40 -2.54 -12.58
N LEU A 652 4.84 -1.87 -11.51
CA LEU A 652 5.04 -2.47 -10.18
C LEU A 652 3.76 -3.10 -9.61
N ILE A 653 2.59 -2.49 -9.81
CA ILE A 653 1.29 -3.02 -9.34
C ILE A 653 0.79 -4.19 -10.22
N SER A 654 1.01 -4.12 -11.54
CA SER A 654 0.51 -5.13 -12.50
C SER A 654 1.46 -6.31 -12.74
N LEU A 655 2.70 -6.22 -12.21
CA LEU A 655 3.83 -7.11 -12.47
C LEU A 655 4.26 -7.20 -13.95
N VAL A 656 3.82 -6.24 -14.80
CA VAL A 656 4.27 -6.12 -16.18
C VAL A 656 5.61 -5.41 -16.22
N LYS A 657 6.55 -5.90 -17.04
CA LYS A 657 7.86 -5.26 -17.24
C LYS A 657 7.67 -3.94 -18.00
N ILE A 658 8.15 -2.84 -17.46
CA ILE A 658 8.19 -1.54 -18.15
C ILE A 658 9.61 -1.28 -18.64
N ARG A 659 9.78 -1.00 -19.93
CA ARG A 659 11.03 -0.51 -20.52
C ARG A 659 10.87 0.96 -20.86
N PHE A 660 11.58 1.81 -20.12
CA PHE A 660 11.72 3.22 -20.46
C PHE A 660 12.68 3.37 -21.64
N LEU A 661 12.32 4.27 -22.57
CA LEU A 661 13.00 4.45 -23.86
C LEU A 661 13.57 5.86 -23.97
N GLU A 662 14.80 5.95 -24.47
CA GLU A 662 15.52 7.20 -24.66
C GLU A 662 14.76 8.17 -25.58
N THR A 663 14.65 9.43 -25.15
CA THR A 663 14.03 10.50 -25.92
C THR A 663 15.05 11.30 -26.76
N ASP A 664 14.55 12.07 -27.73
CA ASP A 664 15.38 12.94 -28.57
C ASP A 664 15.78 14.26 -27.87
N GLU A 665 16.46 15.16 -28.58
CA GLU A 665 16.88 16.47 -28.04
C GLU A 665 15.72 17.40 -27.65
N ALA A 666 14.50 17.13 -28.11
CA ALA A 666 13.27 17.82 -27.70
C ALA A 666 12.56 17.07 -26.54
N PHE A 667 13.18 16.02 -26.02
CA PHE A 667 12.66 15.13 -24.98
C PHE A 667 11.36 14.43 -25.40
N SER A 668 11.28 14.08 -26.69
CA SER A 668 10.17 13.37 -27.34
C SER A 668 10.53 11.91 -27.64
N LEU A 669 9.63 10.97 -27.36
CA LEU A 669 9.78 9.58 -27.81
C LEU A 669 9.40 9.46 -29.31
N ARG A 670 10.22 8.69 -30.04
CA ARG A 670 10.22 8.59 -31.50
C ARG A 670 9.94 7.17 -31.99
N GLY A 671 9.30 7.04 -33.15
CA GLY A 671 8.88 5.75 -33.71
C GLY A 671 10.04 4.76 -33.89
N GLU A 672 11.21 5.24 -34.34
CA GLU A 672 12.41 4.41 -34.54
C GLU A 672 12.93 3.81 -33.22
N THR A 673 12.86 4.54 -32.11
CA THR A 673 13.30 4.01 -30.81
C THR A 673 12.36 2.93 -30.29
N LEU A 674 11.05 3.11 -30.48
CA LEU A 674 10.06 2.08 -30.14
C LEU A 674 10.23 0.82 -31.00
N GLN A 675 10.35 0.96 -32.33
CA GLN A 675 10.50 -0.17 -33.24
C GLN A 675 11.75 -1.01 -32.89
N ARG A 676 12.90 -0.36 -32.67
CA ARG A 676 14.15 -1.04 -32.27
C ARG A 676 14.00 -1.78 -30.93
N ALA A 677 13.31 -1.18 -29.95
CA ALA A 677 13.07 -1.83 -28.66
C ALA A 677 12.15 -3.06 -28.79
N ILE A 678 11.06 -2.96 -29.56
CA ILE A 678 10.15 -4.06 -29.89
C ILE A 678 10.93 -5.22 -30.54
N GLU A 679 11.80 -4.93 -31.50
CA GLU A 679 12.62 -5.94 -32.19
C GLU A 679 13.68 -6.57 -31.29
N GLU A 680 14.27 -5.84 -30.34
CA GLU A 680 15.17 -6.39 -29.32
C GLU A 680 14.45 -7.31 -28.35
N ASP A 681 13.33 -6.88 -27.79
CA ASP A 681 12.64 -7.62 -26.74
C ASP A 681 11.86 -8.83 -27.29
N ARG A 682 11.37 -8.75 -28.54
CA ARG A 682 10.90 -9.92 -29.30
C ARG A 682 12.01 -10.94 -29.53
N ARG A 683 13.25 -10.51 -29.83
CA ARG A 683 14.43 -11.41 -29.92
C ARG A 683 14.84 -12.03 -28.58
N ARG A 684 14.48 -11.39 -27.45
CA ARG A 684 14.66 -11.94 -26.09
C ARG A 684 13.52 -12.88 -25.66
N GLY A 685 12.48 -13.05 -26.49
CA GLY A 685 11.30 -13.87 -26.18
C GLY A 685 10.23 -13.17 -25.34
N PHE A 686 10.32 -11.85 -25.16
CA PHE A 686 9.25 -11.06 -24.57
C PHE A 686 8.15 -10.75 -25.60
N VAL A 687 6.94 -10.49 -25.09
CA VAL A 687 5.76 -10.15 -25.87
C VAL A 687 5.41 -8.67 -25.61
N PRO A 688 5.65 -7.77 -26.59
CA PRO A 688 5.14 -6.41 -26.56
C PRO A 688 3.63 -6.38 -26.27
N VAL A 689 3.17 -5.49 -25.37
CA VAL A 689 1.74 -5.39 -25.01
C VAL A 689 1.16 -3.98 -25.05
N MET A 690 1.95 -2.96 -24.70
CA MET A 690 1.44 -1.59 -24.54
C MET A 690 2.54 -0.54 -24.75
N LEU A 691 2.17 0.62 -25.28
CA LEU A 691 2.92 1.87 -25.17
C LEU A 691 2.14 2.88 -24.30
N CYS A 692 2.81 3.52 -23.35
CA CYS A 692 2.34 4.76 -22.75
C CYS A 692 3.09 5.94 -23.38
N ALA A 693 2.40 6.70 -24.24
CA ALA A 693 2.90 7.93 -24.85
C ALA A 693 2.43 9.16 -24.07
N THR A 694 3.30 10.15 -23.91
CA THR A 694 3.09 11.30 -23.02
C THR A 694 2.93 12.60 -23.82
N LEU A 695 1.82 13.31 -23.59
CA LEU A 695 1.58 14.66 -24.10
C LEU A 695 1.67 15.68 -22.95
N GLY A 696 2.80 16.38 -22.85
CA GLY A 696 3.09 17.32 -21.78
C GLY A 696 3.77 16.65 -20.58
N SER A 697 4.96 16.09 -20.81
CA SER A 697 5.79 15.39 -19.81
C SER A 697 6.00 16.19 -18.51
N THR A 698 6.18 15.49 -17.39
CA THR A 698 6.20 16.15 -16.08
C THR A 698 7.44 17.03 -15.87
N GLY A 699 8.60 16.62 -16.38
CA GLY A 699 9.85 17.39 -16.27
C GLY A 699 9.78 18.73 -16.99
N VAL A 700 9.48 18.70 -18.29
CA VAL A 700 9.68 19.84 -19.21
C VAL A 700 8.46 20.21 -20.08
N CYS A 701 7.36 19.45 -20.02
CA CYS A 701 6.21 19.57 -20.92
C CYS A 701 6.59 19.34 -22.40
N SER A 702 7.32 18.26 -22.66
CA SER A 702 7.57 17.69 -23.99
C SER A 702 6.43 16.76 -24.43
N PHE A 703 6.42 16.39 -25.71
CA PHE A 703 5.33 15.64 -26.35
C PHE A 703 5.91 14.52 -27.21
N ASP A 704 5.50 13.28 -26.97
CA ASP A 704 5.88 12.11 -27.75
C ASP A 704 5.21 12.12 -29.14
N ARG A 705 5.87 11.59 -30.18
CA ARG A 705 5.39 11.65 -31.58
C ARG A 705 4.31 10.61 -31.87
N LEU A 706 3.06 10.90 -31.52
CA LEU A 706 1.91 10.02 -31.81
C LEU A 706 1.74 9.69 -33.31
N ASP A 707 2.16 10.58 -34.22
CA ASP A 707 2.15 10.35 -35.66
C ASP A 707 3.22 9.34 -36.15
N GLU A 708 4.26 9.11 -35.36
CA GLU A 708 5.27 8.05 -35.59
C GLU A 708 4.94 6.78 -34.79
N LEU A 709 4.49 6.94 -33.54
CA LEU A 709 4.27 5.86 -32.58
C LEU A 709 2.95 5.12 -32.83
N GLY A 710 1.91 5.83 -33.28
CA GLY A 710 0.59 5.26 -33.61
C GLY A 710 0.66 4.17 -34.68
N PRO A 711 1.26 4.43 -35.86
CA PRO A 711 1.48 3.42 -36.89
C PRO A 711 2.29 2.21 -36.41
N VAL A 712 3.31 2.41 -35.55
CA VAL A 712 4.11 1.32 -34.96
C VAL A 712 3.25 0.46 -34.04
N CYS A 713 2.51 1.05 -33.09
CA CYS A 713 1.63 0.30 -32.20
C CYS A 713 0.56 -0.48 -32.97
N ALA A 714 -0.04 0.11 -34.01
CA ALA A 714 -1.05 -0.53 -34.84
C ALA A 714 -0.49 -1.66 -35.73
N HIS A 715 0.75 -1.56 -36.21
CA HIS A 715 1.43 -2.63 -36.94
C HIS A 715 1.81 -3.80 -36.02
N GLU A 716 2.35 -3.50 -34.84
CA GLU A 716 2.93 -4.48 -33.92
C GLU A 716 1.91 -5.05 -32.91
N GLY A 717 0.68 -4.53 -32.88
CA GLY A 717 -0.42 -5.00 -32.04
C GLY A 717 -0.38 -4.55 -30.57
N LEU A 718 0.31 -3.43 -30.26
CA LEU A 718 0.40 -2.88 -28.91
C LEU A 718 -0.80 -1.98 -28.61
N TRP A 719 -1.30 -2.05 -27.38
CA TRP A 719 -2.24 -1.05 -26.87
C TRP A 719 -1.56 0.32 -26.77
N LEU A 720 -2.08 1.34 -27.47
CA LEU A 720 -1.58 2.71 -27.35
C LEU A 720 -2.42 3.50 -26.33
N HIS A 721 -1.81 3.80 -25.17
CA HIS A 721 -2.35 4.71 -24.17
C HIS A 721 -1.66 6.08 -24.26
N VAL A 722 -2.46 7.15 -24.23
CA VAL A 722 -1.98 8.53 -24.27
C VAL A 722 -2.25 9.23 -22.94
N ASP A 723 -1.19 9.45 -22.16
CA ASP A 723 -1.21 10.31 -20.97
C ASP A 723 -1.06 11.78 -21.40
N ALA A 724 -2.16 12.51 -21.40
CA ALA A 724 -2.19 13.96 -21.62
C ALA A 724 -2.52 14.73 -20.33
N ALA A 725 -2.20 14.20 -19.13
CA ALA A 725 -2.68 14.67 -17.83
C ALA A 725 -2.80 16.19 -17.68
N TYR A 726 -1.75 16.93 -18.06
CA TYR A 726 -1.72 18.40 -18.03
C TYR A 726 -2.12 19.03 -19.39
N ALA A 727 -1.53 18.57 -20.50
CA ALA A 727 -1.69 19.23 -21.79
C ALA A 727 -3.07 19.00 -22.44
N GLY A 728 -3.84 17.99 -22.01
CA GLY A 728 -5.17 17.71 -22.55
C GLY A 728 -6.13 18.88 -22.43
N SER A 729 -6.06 19.67 -21.35
CA SER A 729 -6.86 20.90 -21.20
C SER A 729 -6.57 21.94 -22.29
N ALA A 730 -5.38 21.91 -22.90
CA ALA A 730 -5.03 22.81 -23.99
C ALA A 730 -5.70 22.45 -25.32
N LEU A 731 -6.11 21.19 -25.52
CA LEU A 731 -6.80 20.73 -26.75
C LEU A 731 -8.18 21.37 -26.93
N LEU A 732 -8.73 21.99 -25.89
CA LEU A 732 -9.91 22.87 -25.99
C LEU A 732 -9.66 24.04 -26.96
N CYS A 733 -8.41 24.48 -27.13
CA CYS A 733 -7.98 25.49 -28.10
C CYS A 733 -7.51 24.82 -29.40
N PRO A 734 -8.19 25.02 -30.56
CA PRO A 734 -7.83 24.36 -31.82
C PRO A 734 -6.39 24.60 -32.26
N GLU A 735 -5.84 25.79 -32.02
CA GLU A 735 -4.47 26.17 -32.37
C GLU A 735 -3.38 25.45 -31.55
N LEU A 736 -3.76 24.75 -30.47
CA LEU A 736 -2.87 23.94 -29.65
C LEU A 736 -2.98 22.44 -29.94
N ARG A 737 -3.84 22.00 -30.87
CA ARG A 737 -4.03 20.58 -31.21
C ARG A 737 -2.92 19.96 -32.06
N TYR A 738 -1.86 20.70 -32.38
CA TYR A 738 -0.78 20.23 -33.27
C TYR A 738 0.00 19.01 -32.74
N PHE A 739 -0.06 18.74 -31.43
CA PHE A 739 0.51 17.55 -30.79
C PHE A 739 -0.51 16.39 -30.62
N LEU A 740 -1.69 16.49 -31.26
CA LEU A 740 -2.73 15.46 -31.26
C LEU A 740 -2.74 14.61 -32.55
N ASN A 741 -1.90 14.94 -33.54
CA ASN A 741 -1.79 14.18 -34.79
C ASN A 741 -1.38 12.72 -34.49
N GLY A 742 -2.15 11.73 -34.96
CA GLY A 742 -1.94 10.31 -34.62
C GLY A 742 -2.82 9.79 -33.47
N ILE A 743 -3.67 10.62 -32.86
CA ILE A 743 -4.63 10.20 -31.82
C ILE A 743 -5.59 9.11 -32.28
N GLU A 744 -5.88 9.03 -33.59
CA GLU A 744 -6.75 8.02 -34.19
C GLU A 744 -6.23 6.59 -34.02
N PHE A 745 -4.92 6.41 -33.78
CA PHE A 745 -4.30 5.13 -33.46
C PHE A 745 -4.45 4.73 -32.00
N ALA A 746 -4.69 5.67 -31.08
CA ALA A 746 -4.75 5.37 -29.65
C ALA A 746 -5.93 4.45 -29.29
N ASP A 747 -5.71 3.51 -28.37
CA ASP A 747 -6.75 2.66 -27.78
C ASP A 747 -7.36 3.31 -26.54
N SER A 748 -6.60 4.17 -25.85
CA SER A 748 -7.13 5.01 -24.78
C SER A 748 -6.40 6.34 -24.60
N PHE A 749 -7.15 7.36 -24.16
CA PHE A 749 -6.67 8.71 -23.91
C PHE A 749 -7.10 9.17 -22.52
N VAL A 750 -6.23 9.89 -21.80
CA VAL A 750 -6.55 10.44 -20.47
C VAL A 750 -6.05 11.88 -20.30
N PHE A 751 -6.84 12.73 -19.64
CA PHE A 751 -6.33 13.97 -19.04
C PHE A 751 -7.07 14.35 -17.74
N ASN A 752 -6.52 15.31 -17.00
CA ASN A 752 -7.15 15.85 -15.80
C ASN A 752 -7.85 17.19 -16.09
N PRO A 753 -9.19 17.24 -16.16
CA PRO A 753 -9.93 18.46 -15.82
C PRO A 753 -9.51 19.04 -14.47
N SER A 754 -9.17 18.15 -13.51
CA SER A 754 -8.63 18.47 -12.18
C SER A 754 -7.26 19.16 -12.14
N LYS A 755 -6.56 19.31 -13.28
CA LYS A 755 -5.36 20.14 -13.36
C LYS A 755 -5.69 21.56 -13.80
N TRP A 756 -6.02 21.73 -15.09
CA TRP A 756 -6.00 23.03 -15.77
C TRP A 756 -7.33 23.40 -16.46
N MET A 757 -8.43 22.72 -16.09
CA MET A 757 -9.79 23.04 -16.59
C MET A 757 -10.70 23.66 -15.51
N MET A 758 -10.12 24.07 -14.37
CA MET A 758 -10.83 24.71 -13.24
C MET A 758 -11.94 23.87 -12.58
N VAL A 759 -11.94 22.55 -12.79
CA VAL A 759 -12.70 21.59 -11.99
C VAL A 759 -11.81 21.17 -10.83
N HIS A 760 -12.25 21.25 -9.58
CA HIS A 760 -11.38 20.84 -8.47
C HIS A 760 -11.24 19.30 -8.38
N PHE A 761 -10.13 18.85 -7.80
CA PHE A 761 -9.84 17.43 -7.56
C PHE A 761 -10.89 16.77 -6.65
N ASP A 762 -11.33 15.53 -6.87
CA ASP A 762 -10.96 14.61 -7.95
C ASP A 762 -11.79 14.83 -9.23
N CYS A 763 -11.13 14.75 -10.40
CA CYS A 763 -11.78 14.73 -11.73
C CYS A 763 -10.75 14.39 -12.80
N THR A 764 -10.73 13.15 -13.28
CA THR A 764 -9.90 12.69 -14.41
C THR A 764 -10.81 12.11 -15.48
N ALA A 765 -10.65 12.52 -16.74
CA ALA A 765 -11.46 12.02 -17.85
C ALA A 765 -10.64 11.04 -18.70
N PHE A 766 -11.15 9.81 -18.82
CA PHE A 766 -10.50 8.68 -19.48
C PHE A 766 -11.42 8.09 -20.54
N TRP A 767 -10.93 7.96 -21.77
CA TRP A 767 -11.65 7.36 -22.88
C TRP A 767 -10.98 6.09 -23.37
N VAL A 768 -11.79 5.11 -23.74
CA VAL A 768 -11.36 3.86 -24.38
C VAL A 768 -12.06 3.69 -25.73
N LYS A 769 -11.34 3.14 -26.71
CA LYS A 769 -11.81 2.88 -28.08
C LYS A 769 -12.62 1.58 -28.19
N ASN A 770 -12.49 0.71 -27.19
CA ASN A 770 -13.25 -0.53 -27.06
C ASN A 770 -13.58 -0.79 -25.58
N LYS A 771 -14.84 -0.58 -25.20
CA LYS A 771 -15.35 -0.82 -23.83
C LYS A 771 -15.40 -2.29 -23.46
N MET A 772 -15.62 -3.20 -24.42
CA MET A 772 -15.64 -4.64 -24.15
C MET A 772 -14.28 -5.14 -23.63
N LYS A 773 -13.17 -4.61 -24.16
CA LYS A 773 -11.82 -4.92 -23.65
C LYS A 773 -11.61 -4.45 -22.22
N LEU A 774 -12.20 -3.32 -21.84
CA LEU A 774 -12.18 -2.83 -20.46
C LEU A 774 -13.05 -3.71 -19.55
N GLN A 775 -14.27 -4.03 -19.98
CA GLN A 775 -15.23 -4.85 -19.24
C GLN A 775 -14.70 -6.29 -18.98
N GLN A 776 -14.07 -6.97 -19.95
CA GLN A 776 -13.44 -8.30 -19.72
C GLN A 776 -12.32 -8.30 -18.65
N THR A 777 -11.88 -7.13 -18.21
CA THR A 777 -10.82 -6.95 -17.20
C THR A 777 -11.39 -6.75 -15.78
N PHE A 778 -12.62 -6.24 -15.66
CA PHE A 778 -13.24 -5.86 -14.37
C PHE A 778 -14.68 -6.40 -14.18
N ALA A 779 -15.19 -7.22 -15.10
CA ALA A 779 -16.51 -7.84 -14.98
C ALA A 779 -16.60 -8.82 -13.80
N VAL A 780 -17.52 -8.53 -12.89
CA VAL A 780 -17.99 -9.41 -11.82
C VAL A 780 -19.52 -9.33 -11.78
N ASP A 781 -20.20 -10.46 -11.69
CA ASP A 781 -21.66 -10.54 -11.87
C ASP A 781 -22.37 -11.23 -10.67
N PRO A 782 -22.28 -10.67 -9.45
CA PRO A 782 -23.00 -11.17 -8.30
C PRO A 782 -24.48 -10.75 -8.35
N LEU A 783 -25.37 -11.63 -7.89
CA LEU A 783 -26.83 -11.45 -7.97
C LEU A 783 -27.33 -10.11 -7.41
N TYR A 784 -26.71 -9.60 -6.33
CA TYR A 784 -27.11 -8.35 -5.67
C TYR A 784 -26.69 -7.06 -6.40
N LEU A 785 -25.99 -7.15 -7.53
CA LEU A 785 -25.70 -6.00 -8.41
C LEU A 785 -26.51 -6.04 -9.72
N ARG A 786 -27.21 -7.14 -10.02
CA ARG A 786 -27.97 -7.30 -11.26
C ARG A 786 -29.23 -6.45 -11.27
N HIS A 787 -29.64 -6.02 -12.47
CA HIS A 787 -30.91 -5.35 -12.72
C HIS A 787 -31.43 -5.65 -14.13
N GLU A 788 -32.74 -5.40 -14.34
CA GLU A 788 -33.47 -5.75 -15.57
C GLU A 788 -32.85 -5.15 -16.85
N ASN A 789 -32.23 -3.97 -16.76
CA ASN A 789 -31.63 -3.27 -17.90
C ASN A 789 -30.17 -3.71 -18.15
N SER A 790 -29.93 -4.99 -18.45
CA SER A 790 -28.58 -5.57 -18.64
C SER A 790 -27.73 -4.89 -19.71
N ASP A 791 -28.37 -4.20 -20.66
CA ASP A 791 -27.71 -3.53 -21.78
C ASP A 791 -27.27 -2.09 -21.45
N ALA A 792 -27.59 -1.61 -20.24
CA ALA A 792 -27.20 -0.28 -19.77
C ALA A 792 -25.69 -0.19 -19.44
N THR A 793 -25.15 1.03 -19.35
CA THR A 793 -23.72 1.24 -19.13
C THR A 793 -23.37 1.22 -17.63
N ASP A 794 -23.01 0.04 -17.14
CA ASP A 794 -22.55 -0.16 -15.77
C ASP A 794 -21.06 0.20 -15.60
N PHE A 795 -20.82 1.42 -15.12
CA PHE A 795 -19.47 1.98 -14.96
C PHE A 795 -18.60 1.26 -13.94
N MET A 796 -19.13 0.40 -13.06
CA MET A 796 -18.32 -0.49 -12.21
C MET A 796 -17.38 -1.39 -13.03
N HIS A 797 -17.78 -1.81 -14.23
CA HIS A 797 -16.94 -2.62 -15.13
C HIS A 797 -15.88 -1.81 -15.90
N TRP A 798 -15.77 -0.50 -15.63
CA TRP A 798 -14.86 0.43 -16.29
C TRP A 798 -13.78 1.00 -15.34
N GLN A 799 -13.76 0.58 -14.08
CA GLN A 799 -12.89 1.08 -13.02
C GLN A 799 -12.46 -0.05 -12.06
N ILE A 800 -11.56 0.24 -11.11
CA ILE A 800 -11.03 -0.76 -10.16
C ILE A 800 -11.97 -0.95 -8.94
N SER A 801 -12.70 0.08 -8.54
CA SER A 801 -13.61 0.06 -7.38
C SER A 801 -15.05 -0.28 -7.77
N LEU A 802 -15.85 -0.82 -6.86
CA LEU A 802 -17.31 -0.92 -7.08
C LEU A 802 -17.96 0.47 -7.08
N SER A 803 -17.99 1.13 -5.92
CA SER A 803 -18.66 2.41 -5.72
C SER A 803 -18.00 3.56 -6.52
N ARG A 804 -18.83 4.52 -6.94
CA ARG A 804 -18.42 5.79 -7.57
C ARG A 804 -19.47 6.87 -7.36
N ARG A 805 -19.01 8.10 -7.08
CA ARG A 805 -19.84 9.28 -6.78
C ARG A 805 -20.19 10.08 -8.03
N PHE A 806 -21.09 11.06 -7.91
CA PHE A 806 -21.62 11.87 -9.01
C PHE A 806 -20.65 12.94 -9.57
N ARG A 807 -19.41 12.55 -9.91
CA ARG A 807 -18.31 13.42 -10.39
C ARG A 807 -18.68 14.29 -11.59
N SER A 808 -19.56 13.81 -12.47
CA SER A 808 -19.99 14.49 -13.69
C SER A 808 -20.74 15.80 -13.44
N LEU A 809 -21.37 15.96 -12.27
CA LEU A 809 -22.15 17.15 -11.92
C LEU A 809 -21.28 18.41 -11.84
N LYS A 810 -20.13 18.36 -11.16
CA LYS A 810 -19.20 19.51 -11.10
C LYS A 810 -18.53 19.83 -12.43
N LEU A 811 -18.26 18.81 -13.26
CA LEU A 811 -17.74 19.01 -14.62
C LEU A 811 -18.79 19.71 -15.51
N TRP A 812 -20.05 19.29 -15.43
CA TRP A 812 -21.18 19.91 -16.13
C TRP A 812 -21.38 21.37 -15.72
N PHE A 813 -21.34 21.67 -14.41
CA PHE A 813 -21.43 23.05 -13.90
C PHE A 813 -20.31 23.94 -14.44
N VAL A 814 -19.05 23.47 -14.44
CA VAL A 814 -17.92 24.22 -15.01
C VAL A 814 -18.09 24.44 -16.51
N MET A 815 -18.40 23.39 -17.27
CA MET A 815 -18.58 23.50 -18.72
C MET A 815 -19.74 24.42 -19.12
N ARG A 816 -20.86 24.41 -18.37
CA ARG A 816 -22.01 25.30 -18.63
C ARG A 816 -21.82 26.72 -18.15
N SER A 817 -21.17 26.93 -16.99
CA SER A 817 -21.02 28.26 -16.39
C SER A 817 -19.94 29.09 -17.07
N PHE A 818 -18.79 28.50 -17.40
CA PHE A 818 -17.77 29.20 -18.19
C PHE A 818 -18.12 29.22 -19.68
N GLY A 819 -18.59 28.09 -20.22
CA GLY A 819 -18.67 27.88 -21.67
C GLY A 819 -17.28 27.73 -22.31
N LEU A 820 -17.21 27.01 -23.44
CA LEU A 820 -15.95 26.65 -24.08
C LEU A 820 -15.07 27.87 -24.43
N LYS A 821 -15.67 29.01 -24.81
CA LYS A 821 -14.95 30.27 -25.09
C LYS A 821 -14.10 30.74 -23.91
N ASN A 822 -14.63 30.69 -22.69
CA ASN A 822 -13.92 31.20 -21.51
C ASN A 822 -12.92 30.18 -20.96
N LEU A 823 -13.20 28.88 -21.11
CA LEU A 823 -12.20 27.82 -20.85
C LEU A 823 -10.98 27.99 -21.78
N GLN A 824 -11.21 28.20 -23.09
CA GLN A 824 -10.13 28.52 -24.04
C GLN A 824 -9.40 29.81 -23.67
N ALA A 825 -10.11 30.86 -23.22
CA ALA A 825 -9.49 32.11 -22.81
C ALA A 825 -8.57 31.93 -21.59
N HIS A 826 -8.97 31.12 -20.60
CA HIS A 826 -8.13 30.77 -19.45
C HIS A 826 -6.82 30.06 -19.87
N ILE A 827 -6.90 29.08 -20.78
CA ILE A 827 -5.72 28.40 -21.34
C ILE A 827 -4.81 29.41 -22.04
N ARG A 828 -5.35 30.20 -22.98
CA ARG A 828 -4.61 31.21 -23.77
C ARG A 828 -3.90 32.22 -22.86
N HIS A 829 -4.61 32.75 -21.86
CA HIS A 829 -4.06 33.67 -20.86
C HIS A 829 -2.92 33.03 -20.07
N SER A 830 -3.11 31.81 -19.58
CA SER A 830 -2.08 31.07 -18.82
C SER A 830 -0.82 30.78 -19.65
N VAL A 831 -0.97 30.50 -20.95
CA VAL A 831 0.13 30.35 -21.90
C VAL A 831 0.87 31.68 -22.14
N GLU A 832 0.14 32.80 -22.26
CA GLU A 832 0.74 34.12 -22.45
C GLU A 832 1.48 34.60 -21.19
N MET A 833 0.97 34.32 -19.97
CA MET A 833 1.68 34.59 -18.72
C MET A 833 2.99 33.78 -18.61
N ALA A 834 3.00 32.54 -19.09
CA ALA A 834 4.22 31.73 -19.13
C ALA A 834 5.21 32.24 -20.19
N LYS A 835 4.72 32.76 -21.33
CA LYS A 835 5.52 33.42 -22.37
C LYS A 835 6.10 34.77 -21.91
N LEU A 836 5.38 35.52 -21.08
CA LEU A 836 5.91 36.69 -20.37
C LEU A 836 7.07 36.28 -19.45
N PHE A 837 6.87 35.28 -18.57
CA PHE A 837 7.93 34.78 -17.70
C PHE A 837 9.15 34.26 -18.49
N GLU A 838 8.92 33.54 -19.60
CA GLU A 838 9.98 33.08 -20.51
C GLU A 838 10.82 34.24 -21.05
N SER A 839 10.17 35.35 -21.47
CA SER A 839 10.87 36.54 -21.95
C SER A 839 11.71 37.22 -20.85
N LEU A 840 11.19 37.26 -19.62
CA LEU A 840 11.87 37.83 -18.45
C LEU A 840 13.13 37.02 -18.09
N VAL A 841 13.04 35.69 -18.08
CA VAL A 841 14.18 34.79 -17.88
C VAL A 841 15.21 34.92 -19.01
N ARG A 842 14.75 34.95 -20.28
CA ARG A 842 15.60 35.03 -21.47
C ARG A 842 16.40 36.34 -21.53
N ASN A 843 15.89 37.41 -20.92
CA ASN A 843 16.53 38.73 -20.86
C ASN A 843 17.59 38.90 -19.75
N ASP A 844 17.78 37.92 -18.84
CA ASP A 844 18.83 37.99 -17.82
C ASP A 844 19.93 36.94 -18.04
N THR A 845 21.13 37.43 -18.34
CA THR A 845 22.28 36.60 -18.79
C THR A 845 22.75 35.57 -17.77
N ASN A 846 22.40 35.70 -16.49
CA ASN A 846 22.75 34.73 -15.44
C ASN A 846 21.99 33.40 -15.59
N PHE A 847 20.88 33.40 -16.34
CA PHE A 847 19.99 32.26 -16.50
C PHE A 847 20.05 31.64 -17.89
N GLN A 848 19.57 30.39 -17.98
CA GLN A 848 19.34 29.68 -19.23
C GLN A 848 18.05 28.86 -19.17
N ILE A 849 17.41 28.71 -20.33
CA ILE A 849 16.19 27.93 -20.55
C ILE A 849 16.61 26.67 -21.32
N PRO A 850 16.66 25.48 -20.69
CA PRO A 850 17.23 24.28 -21.30
C PRO A 850 16.23 23.41 -22.09
N ALA A 851 14.94 23.73 -22.11
CA ALA A 851 13.92 23.08 -22.92
C ALA A 851 12.87 24.10 -23.40
N GLN A 852 12.16 23.81 -24.49
CA GLN A 852 11.20 24.73 -25.11
C GLN A 852 9.91 24.88 -24.27
N ARG A 853 9.47 26.12 -24.05
CA ARG A 853 8.14 26.40 -23.48
C ARG A 853 7.06 26.21 -24.55
N HIS A 854 6.26 25.16 -24.43
CA HIS A 854 5.07 24.95 -25.27
C HIS A 854 3.82 25.60 -24.66
N LEU A 855 3.51 25.24 -23.41
CA LEU A 855 2.28 25.62 -22.70
C LEU A 855 2.58 26.55 -21.51
N GLY A 856 1.94 26.34 -20.36
CA GLY A 856 2.07 27.15 -19.14
C GLY A 856 3.28 26.82 -18.24
N LEU A 857 4.17 25.92 -18.65
CA LEU A 857 5.40 25.55 -17.92
C LEU A 857 6.63 26.13 -18.60
N VAL A 858 7.42 26.91 -17.84
CA VAL A 858 8.80 27.29 -18.20
C VAL A 858 9.77 26.53 -17.30
N VAL A 859 10.88 26.05 -17.86
CA VAL A 859 12.00 25.47 -17.10
C VAL A 859 13.25 26.32 -17.26
N PHE A 860 14.00 26.52 -16.17
CA PHE A 860 15.17 27.40 -16.17
C PHE A 860 16.20 26.99 -15.11
N CYS A 861 17.44 27.44 -15.26
CA CYS A 861 18.51 27.23 -14.27
C CYS A 861 19.56 28.35 -14.35
N LEU A 862 20.41 28.45 -13.31
CA LEU A 862 21.54 29.38 -13.31
C LEU A 862 22.71 28.81 -14.12
N ARG A 863 23.36 29.64 -14.94
CA ARG A 863 24.58 29.26 -15.68
C ARG A 863 25.77 28.94 -14.78
N ALA A 864 25.71 29.38 -13.51
CA ALA A 864 26.68 28.99 -12.47
C ALA A 864 26.59 27.51 -12.04
N GLY A 865 25.60 26.75 -12.52
CA GLY A 865 25.50 25.29 -12.37
C GLY A 865 24.50 24.80 -11.32
N ASN A 866 24.49 23.48 -11.12
CA ASN A 866 23.49 22.79 -10.30
C ASN A 866 23.48 23.29 -8.84
N GLY A 867 24.63 23.42 -8.18
CA GLY A 867 24.69 23.86 -6.77
C GLY A 867 24.14 25.26 -6.55
N ALA A 868 24.45 26.22 -7.44
CA ALA A 868 23.88 27.56 -7.38
C ALA A 868 22.36 27.56 -7.66
N THR A 869 21.90 26.72 -8.59
CA THR A 869 20.47 26.53 -8.89
C THR A 869 19.71 25.92 -7.71
N GLN A 870 20.33 24.97 -6.99
CA GLN A 870 19.79 24.34 -5.79
C GLN A 870 19.70 25.32 -4.62
N GLU A 871 20.74 26.13 -4.40
CA GLU A 871 20.74 27.16 -3.34
C GLU A 871 19.73 28.29 -3.63
N LEU A 872 19.59 28.72 -4.89
CA LEU A 872 18.52 29.63 -5.32
C LEU A 872 17.14 29.08 -4.96
N LEU A 873 16.85 27.84 -5.36
CA LEU A 873 15.59 27.18 -5.06
C LEU A 873 15.35 27.04 -3.55
N ARG A 874 16.37 26.63 -2.79
CA ARG A 874 16.30 26.48 -1.33
C ARG A 874 15.95 27.81 -0.63
N LYS A 875 16.58 28.92 -1.05
CA LYS A 875 16.24 30.25 -0.52
C LYS A 875 14.81 30.68 -0.87
N LEU A 876 14.39 30.50 -2.12
CA LEU A 876 13.05 30.87 -2.57
C LEU A 876 11.96 30.09 -1.82
N THR A 877 12.08 28.76 -1.76
CA THR A 877 11.10 27.94 -1.02
C THR A 877 11.13 28.22 0.48
N LYS A 878 12.29 28.56 1.08
CA LYS A 878 12.35 28.98 2.50
C LYS A 878 11.67 30.32 2.77
N SER A 879 11.57 31.24 1.80
CA SER A 879 10.81 32.49 1.99
C SER A 879 9.29 32.23 2.06
N GLY A 880 8.83 31.16 1.44
CA GLY A 880 7.42 30.78 1.34
C GLY A 880 6.53 31.75 0.56
N GLN A 881 7.08 32.84 0.00
CA GLN A 881 6.32 33.83 -0.77
C GLN A 881 5.84 33.28 -2.13
N MET A 882 6.50 32.22 -2.60
CA MET A 882 6.16 31.43 -3.77
C MET A 882 6.51 29.96 -3.51
N PHE A 883 5.99 29.03 -4.32
CA PHE A 883 6.45 27.64 -4.30
C PHE A 883 6.97 27.21 -5.67
N LEU A 884 8.20 26.71 -5.71
CA LEU A 884 8.85 26.13 -6.89
C LEU A 884 9.39 24.73 -6.54
N ILE A 885 9.56 23.86 -7.53
CA ILE A 885 10.17 22.54 -7.37
C ILE A 885 11.28 22.30 -8.40
N PRO A 886 12.24 21.41 -8.11
CA PRO A 886 13.26 21.03 -9.07
C PRO A 886 12.76 19.94 -10.02
N ALA A 887 13.50 19.76 -11.11
CA ALA A 887 13.58 18.50 -11.85
C ALA A 887 15.01 18.33 -12.42
N ALA A 888 15.29 17.20 -13.07
CA ALA A 888 16.54 16.95 -13.76
C ALA A 888 16.30 16.78 -15.27
N ILE A 889 17.23 17.24 -16.09
CA ILE A 889 17.34 16.91 -17.52
C ILE A 889 18.75 16.34 -17.72
N GLY A 890 18.86 15.02 -17.77
CA GLY A 890 20.15 14.34 -17.62
C GLY A 890 20.90 14.86 -16.39
N ASN A 891 22.13 15.35 -16.59
CA ASN A 891 22.97 15.89 -15.51
C ASN A 891 22.66 17.36 -15.10
N LYS A 892 21.65 18.02 -15.68
CA LYS A 892 21.31 19.43 -15.36
C LYS A 892 20.15 19.50 -14.37
N LEU A 893 20.34 20.17 -13.24
CA LEU A 893 19.27 20.54 -12.31
C LEU A 893 18.52 21.75 -12.87
N ILE A 894 17.19 21.67 -12.94
CA ILE A 894 16.31 22.75 -13.40
C ILE A 894 15.29 23.14 -12.32
N ILE A 895 14.88 24.40 -12.33
CA ILE A 895 13.71 24.90 -11.62
C ILE A 895 12.54 24.93 -12.60
N ARG A 896 11.39 24.43 -12.15
CA ARG A 896 10.13 24.45 -12.91
C ARG A 896 9.25 25.60 -12.43
N PHE A 897 8.76 26.42 -13.35
CA PHE A 897 7.80 27.50 -13.11
C PHE A 897 6.51 27.21 -13.90
N ALA A 898 5.49 26.68 -13.22
CA ALA A 898 4.17 26.49 -13.82
C ALA A 898 3.27 27.69 -13.51
N VAL A 899 2.63 28.29 -14.53
CA VAL A 899 1.52 29.23 -14.31
C VAL A 899 0.30 28.42 -13.87
N THR A 900 -0.28 28.78 -12.73
CA THR A 900 -1.37 28.05 -12.09
C THR A 900 -2.69 28.82 -12.10
N SER A 901 -2.92 29.68 -11.11
CA SER A 901 -4.22 30.28 -10.81
C SER A 901 -4.82 30.98 -12.03
N GLN A 902 -6.10 30.75 -12.30
CA GLN A 902 -6.84 31.43 -13.38
C GLN A 902 -6.89 32.96 -13.21
N PHE A 903 -6.55 33.47 -12.01
CA PHE A 903 -6.48 34.89 -11.69
C PHE A 903 -5.04 35.45 -11.74
N THR A 904 -4.03 34.66 -12.12
CA THR A 904 -2.62 35.12 -12.25
C THR A 904 -2.52 36.22 -13.28
N SER A 905 -1.87 37.34 -12.93
CA SER A 905 -1.70 38.52 -13.77
C SER A 905 -0.24 38.74 -14.14
N ALA A 906 0.02 39.65 -15.09
CA ALA A 906 1.38 40.06 -15.43
C ALA A 906 2.15 40.61 -14.22
N GLN A 907 1.46 41.31 -13.30
CA GLN A 907 2.07 41.85 -12.07
C GLN A 907 2.50 40.75 -11.10
N ASP A 908 1.76 39.64 -11.01
CA ASP A 908 2.18 38.47 -10.20
C ASP A 908 3.46 37.86 -10.80
N ILE A 909 3.49 37.67 -12.13
CA ILE A 909 4.65 37.15 -12.86
C ILE A 909 5.89 38.06 -12.70
N GLU A 910 5.72 39.38 -12.79
CA GLU A 910 6.79 40.35 -12.62
C GLU A 910 7.30 40.44 -11.17
N ARG A 911 6.41 40.33 -10.18
CA ARG A 911 6.75 40.23 -8.74
C ARG A 911 7.63 39.00 -8.49
N ASP A 912 7.17 37.84 -8.96
CA ASP A 912 7.81 36.56 -8.69
C ASP A 912 9.13 36.40 -9.45
N TRP A 913 9.20 36.88 -10.70
CA TRP A 913 10.48 37.03 -11.38
C TRP A 913 11.44 37.97 -10.65
N SER A 914 10.97 39.09 -10.11
CA SER A 914 11.81 40.03 -9.37
C SER A 914 12.42 39.39 -8.11
N LEU A 915 11.65 38.58 -7.38
CA LEU A 915 12.14 37.83 -6.22
C LEU A 915 13.16 36.74 -6.61
N ILE A 916 12.89 35.97 -7.67
CA ILE A 916 13.83 34.99 -8.25
C ILE A 916 15.15 35.68 -8.62
N ARG A 917 15.07 36.83 -9.31
CA ARG A 917 16.22 37.60 -9.79
C ARG A 917 17.01 38.26 -8.66
N GLN A 918 16.36 38.75 -7.61
CA GLN A 918 17.03 39.27 -6.41
C GLN A 918 17.78 38.16 -5.68
N THR A 919 17.09 37.06 -5.37
CA THR A 919 17.68 35.91 -4.68
C THR A 919 18.87 35.34 -5.45
N ALA A 920 18.77 35.26 -6.78
CA ALA A 920 19.88 34.82 -7.63
C ALA A 920 21.11 35.74 -7.53
N LYS A 921 20.94 37.06 -7.50
CA LYS A 921 22.06 38.01 -7.32
C LYS A 921 22.77 37.80 -5.98
N GLU A 922 22.04 37.48 -4.91
CA GLU A 922 22.65 37.13 -3.62
C GLU A 922 23.45 35.82 -3.69
N VAL A 923 22.88 34.77 -4.27
CA VAL A 923 23.53 33.46 -4.40
C VAL A 923 24.81 33.58 -5.22
N LEU A 924 24.76 34.28 -6.36
CA LEU A 924 25.92 34.51 -7.21
C LEU A 924 27.01 35.34 -6.50
N ARG A 925 26.64 36.33 -5.67
CA ARG A 925 27.59 37.05 -4.82
C ARG A 925 28.25 36.13 -3.79
N SER A 926 27.49 35.27 -3.09
CA SER A 926 28.08 34.31 -2.15
C SER A 926 28.99 33.27 -2.83
N CYS A 927 28.66 32.85 -4.06
CA CYS A 927 29.50 31.99 -4.89
C CYS A 927 30.76 32.68 -5.43
N ALA A 928 30.78 34.01 -5.51
CA ALA A 928 31.98 34.78 -5.89
C ALA A 928 32.90 35.01 -4.69
N LEU A 929 32.34 35.33 -3.51
CA LEU A 929 33.11 35.51 -2.27
C LEU A 929 33.81 34.22 -1.82
N THR A 930 33.16 33.07 -2.00
CA THR A 930 33.77 31.74 -1.77
C THR A 930 34.77 31.30 -2.84
N ARG A 931 35.12 32.18 -3.79
CA ARG A 931 36.10 31.93 -4.87
C ARG A 931 37.26 32.92 -4.93
N GLN A 932 37.36 33.87 -4.00
CA GLN A 932 38.57 34.70 -3.90
C GLN A 932 39.69 33.94 -3.16
N PRO A 933 40.92 33.89 -3.71
CA PRO A 933 42.07 33.36 -2.98
C PRO A 933 42.47 34.34 -1.86
N SER A 934 42.80 33.81 -0.70
CA SER A 934 43.35 34.60 0.41
C SER A 934 44.77 35.05 0.07
N VAL A 935 44.94 36.33 -0.28
CA VAL A 935 46.26 36.94 -0.43
C VAL A 935 46.89 37.06 0.95
N ILE A 936 47.87 36.20 1.22
CA ILE A 936 48.88 36.38 2.26
C ILE A 936 50.19 36.61 1.52
N SER A 937 50.91 37.66 1.91
CA SER A 937 52.22 38.02 1.38
C SER A 937 53.30 37.13 1.97
N ASP A 938 54.24 36.69 1.15
CA ASP A 938 55.63 36.48 1.56
C ASP A 938 56.55 36.79 0.37
N GLU A 939 57.74 37.31 0.65
CA GLU A 939 58.76 37.66 -0.34
C GLU A 939 59.79 36.54 -0.48
N SER A 940 60.26 36.31 -1.71
CA SER A 940 61.52 35.61 -2.05
C SER A 940 61.79 34.23 -1.44
N CYS A 941 61.75 33.19 -2.27
CA CYS A 941 62.97 32.53 -2.76
C CYS A 941 62.65 31.73 -4.04
N GLU A 942 63.66 31.52 -4.89
CA GLU A 942 63.50 31.07 -6.29
C GLU A 942 63.90 29.59 -6.50
N GLU A 943 63.44 29.03 -7.63
CA GLU A 943 64.07 27.93 -8.39
C GLU A 943 64.37 26.58 -7.67
N ASN A 944 63.72 25.45 -7.98
CA ASN A 944 63.59 24.86 -9.33
C ASN A 944 62.50 23.77 -9.42
N GLU A 945 62.09 23.41 -10.64
CA GLU A 945 61.14 22.34 -10.95
C GLU A 945 61.85 21.02 -11.33
N GLU A 946 61.54 19.89 -10.69
CA GLU A 946 61.62 18.56 -11.34
C GLU A 946 60.73 17.49 -10.64
N ASP A 947 59.58 17.23 -11.27
CA ASP A 947 58.84 15.97 -11.46
C ASP A 947 58.39 15.01 -10.31
N VAL A 948 57.15 14.51 -10.46
CA VAL A 948 56.52 13.29 -9.85
C VAL A 948 56.17 13.26 -8.34
N PRO A 949 55.01 12.70 -7.88
CA PRO A 949 53.77 12.29 -8.59
C PRO A 949 52.49 13.03 -8.12
N LEU A 950 51.46 13.08 -8.99
CA LEU A 950 50.11 13.49 -8.58
C LEU A 950 49.49 12.51 -7.56
N THR A 951 49.21 13.00 -6.36
CA THR A 951 48.18 12.45 -5.45
C THR A 951 47.36 13.63 -4.91
N ILE A 952 46.19 13.38 -4.30
CA ILE A 952 45.28 14.42 -3.75
C ILE A 952 44.54 15.24 -4.86
N HIS A 953 44.29 14.65 -6.03
CA HIS A 953 43.25 15.14 -6.95
C HIS A 953 42.29 14.01 -7.40
N ALA A 954 41.80 13.22 -6.42
CA ALA A 954 41.01 12.00 -6.67
C ALA A 954 39.80 11.75 -5.74
N GLU A 955 39.52 12.59 -4.72
CA GLU A 955 38.45 12.31 -3.73
C GLU A 955 37.13 13.09 -3.90
N LEU A 956 37.03 14.06 -4.82
CA LEU A 956 35.77 14.77 -5.12
C LEU A 956 35.05 14.29 -6.40
N SER A 957 35.44 13.14 -6.94
CA SER A 957 34.85 12.56 -8.17
C SER A 957 34.24 11.17 -7.96
N ARG A 958 33.88 10.81 -6.72
CA ARG A 958 33.39 9.47 -6.35
C ARG A 958 32.00 9.38 -5.71
N MET A 959 31.26 10.49 -5.61
CA MET A 959 29.84 10.44 -5.29
C MET A 959 28.98 10.22 -6.55
N ARG A 960 29.04 9.00 -7.12
CA ARG A 960 27.90 8.46 -7.87
C ARG A 960 26.93 7.84 -6.86
N LEU A 961 25.64 8.06 -7.07
CA LEU A 961 24.60 7.16 -6.59
C LEU A 961 24.41 6.09 -7.67
N GLU A 962 24.79 4.85 -7.37
CA GLU A 962 24.39 3.65 -8.09
C GLU A 962 23.87 2.62 -7.08
N PRO A 963 22.81 1.84 -7.41
CA PRO A 963 22.27 0.84 -6.52
C PRO A 963 23.15 -0.41 -6.50
N MET A 964 23.41 -0.97 -5.30
CA MET A 964 24.17 -2.21 -5.17
C MET A 964 23.29 -3.43 -5.46
N ILE A 965 23.61 -4.13 -6.55
CA ILE A 965 23.41 -5.57 -6.73
C ILE A 965 24.77 -6.25 -6.48
N ASP A 966 24.78 -7.45 -5.93
CA ASP A 966 26.03 -8.16 -5.61
C ASP A 966 26.65 -8.81 -6.86
N GLU A 967 27.89 -8.44 -7.20
CA GLU A 967 28.68 -9.04 -8.28
C GLU A 967 30.01 -9.60 -7.75
N ARG A 968 30.08 -10.93 -7.63
CA ARG A 968 31.32 -11.70 -7.47
C ARG A 968 31.57 -12.63 -8.66
N LEU A 969 31.74 -12.07 -9.85
CA LEU A 969 32.40 -12.74 -10.99
C LEU A 969 32.95 -11.69 -11.97
N VAL A 970 33.76 -12.14 -12.95
CA VAL A 970 34.41 -11.32 -13.99
C VAL A 970 35.47 -10.31 -13.49
N ARG A 971 36.70 -10.82 -13.27
CA ARG A 971 37.94 -10.06 -13.47
C ARG A 971 38.95 -10.87 -14.29
N GLN A 972 39.04 -10.60 -15.59
CA GLN A 972 40.23 -10.86 -16.43
C GLN A 972 40.05 -10.16 -17.80
N GLY A 973 41.15 -9.66 -18.38
CA GLY A 973 41.16 -8.96 -19.67
C GLY A 973 41.73 -7.53 -19.59
N GLN A 974 42.90 -7.30 -20.18
CA GLN A 974 43.57 -5.99 -20.19
C GLN A 974 43.26 -5.17 -21.45
N ARG A 975 43.38 -3.84 -21.35
CA ARG A 975 43.29 -2.90 -22.47
C ARG A 975 44.53 -2.96 -23.38
N ARG A 976 44.32 -2.69 -24.67
CA ARG A 976 45.25 -1.91 -25.51
C ARG A 976 44.46 -0.81 -26.23
N ALA A 977 45.15 0.26 -26.62
CA ALA A 977 44.53 1.49 -27.14
C ALA A 977 45.19 1.93 -28.46
N VAL A 978 44.43 2.67 -29.27
CA VAL A 978 44.92 3.53 -30.37
C VAL A 978 44.14 4.86 -30.31
N ARG A 979 44.70 5.93 -30.88
CA ARG A 979 44.26 7.32 -30.73
C ARG A 979 43.23 7.77 -31.78
N SER A 980 42.64 8.93 -31.50
CA SER A 980 41.82 9.78 -32.36
C SER A 980 42.45 10.19 -33.69
N LEU A 981 41.60 10.56 -34.66
CA LEU A 981 41.74 11.79 -35.46
C LEU A 981 40.36 12.25 -35.97
N SER A 982 40.28 13.38 -36.69
CA SER A 982 39.17 14.35 -36.54
C SER A 982 38.59 14.95 -37.82
N CYS A 983 37.37 15.49 -37.68
CA CYS A 983 36.81 16.67 -38.37
C CYS A 983 36.24 16.59 -39.82
N SER A 984 34.96 16.96 -39.89
CA SER A 984 34.41 18.04 -40.73
C SER A 984 34.05 17.82 -42.22
N ALA A 985 32.73 17.67 -42.42
CA ALA A 985 31.86 18.67 -43.07
C ALA A 985 31.53 18.63 -44.58
N GLU A 986 30.37 19.24 -44.86
CA GLU A 986 29.78 19.73 -46.11
C GLU A 986 29.05 18.78 -47.10
N LEU A 987 28.14 19.43 -47.83
CA LEU A 987 26.98 19.01 -48.64
C LEU A 987 26.84 20.06 -49.77
N PRO A 988 25.94 19.93 -50.77
CA PRO A 988 25.37 18.77 -51.49
C PRO A 988 25.65 19.02 -53.01
N PRO A 989 24.74 18.90 -54.02
CA PRO A 989 23.55 18.07 -54.22
C PRO A 989 23.51 17.30 -55.57
N ALA A 990 22.35 16.68 -55.83
CA ALA A 990 21.73 16.41 -57.13
C ALA A 990 21.78 14.98 -57.72
N ARG A 991 20.61 14.60 -58.24
CA ARG A 991 20.24 13.41 -59.06
C ARG A 991 20.49 13.74 -60.56
N PRO A 992 20.31 12.85 -61.59
CA PRO A 992 19.37 11.72 -61.59
C PRO A 992 19.61 10.47 -62.50
N GLU A 993 18.59 9.60 -62.49
CA GLU A 993 18.10 8.73 -63.59
C GLU A 993 18.70 7.33 -63.90
N ARG A 994 17.76 6.36 -63.83
CA ARG A 994 17.52 5.18 -64.71
C ARG A 994 18.41 3.92 -64.65
N ALA A 995 17.70 2.80 -64.51
CA ALA A 995 18.11 1.42 -64.81
C ALA A 995 17.82 1.12 -66.33
N PRO A 996 17.78 -0.11 -66.92
CA PRO A 996 17.53 -1.44 -66.30
C PRO A 996 18.20 -2.69 -66.96
N LEU A 997 17.76 -3.90 -66.55
CA LEU A 997 17.83 -5.21 -67.27
C LEU A 997 19.24 -5.85 -67.51
N GLN A 998 19.43 -7.16 -67.66
CA GLN A 998 18.76 -8.38 -67.11
C GLN A 998 19.65 -9.63 -67.36
N ARG A 999 19.35 -10.74 -66.67
CA ARG A 999 19.44 -12.16 -67.13
C ARG A 999 20.70 -13.06 -66.99
N ASP A 1000 20.33 -14.34 -66.73
CA ASP A 1000 20.88 -15.65 -67.12
C ASP A 1000 22.14 -16.27 -66.45
N ALA A 1001 22.08 -17.61 -66.32
CA ALA A 1001 23.05 -18.57 -65.76
C ALA A 1001 22.89 -19.91 -66.52
N PRO A 1002 23.82 -20.90 -66.47
CA PRO A 1002 23.57 -22.09 -65.62
C PRO A 1002 24.76 -23.03 -65.20
N LEU A 1003 24.48 -23.89 -64.19
CA LEU A 1003 24.84 -25.34 -64.01
C LEU A 1003 26.29 -25.92 -63.74
N GLU A 1004 26.28 -26.97 -62.89
CA GLU A 1004 27.13 -28.21 -62.79
C GLU A 1004 28.63 -28.17 -62.36
N GLN A 1005 29.25 -29.26 -61.80
CA GLN A 1005 28.89 -30.15 -60.65
C GLN A 1005 30.08 -31.12 -60.24
N ILE A 1006 30.29 -31.35 -58.92
CA ILE A 1006 30.69 -32.62 -58.22
C ILE A 1006 32.03 -33.35 -58.57
N PRO A 1007 32.91 -33.68 -57.58
CA PRO A 1007 33.01 -35.06 -57.00
C PRO A 1007 33.37 -35.17 -55.49
N GLU A 1008 33.48 -36.40 -54.95
CA GLU A 1008 33.46 -36.77 -53.49
C GLU A 1008 34.50 -37.90 -53.14
N ARG A 1009 34.65 -38.53 -51.94
CA ARG A 1009 33.86 -38.55 -50.68
C ARG A 1009 34.57 -38.82 -49.30
N PRO A 1010 35.21 -39.98 -48.97
CA PRO A 1010 34.85 -40.63 -47.67
C PRO A 1010 35.92 -41.16 -46.67
N LEU A 1011 35.64 -41.00 -45.36
CA LEU A 1011 35.72 -42.00 -44.24
C LEU A 1011 37.11 -42.59 -43.77
N PRO A 1012 37.22 -43.39 -42.67
CA PRO A 1012 36.53 -43.41 -41.35
C PRO A 1012 37.41 -43.69 -40.06
N ALA A 1013 36.87 -43.36 -38.87
CA ALA A 1013 36.92 -44.02 -37.51
C ALA A 1013 38.16 -44.73 -36.90
N GLN A 1014 38.41 -44.56 -35.57
CA GLN A 1014 38.33 -45.61 -34.49
C GLN A 1014 38.77 -45.23 -33.03
N HIS A 1015 37.96 -45.66 -32.03
CA HIS A 1015 38.27 -46.27 -30.70
C HIS A 1015 39.08 -45.63 -29.51
N ARG A 1016 38.40 -45.58 -28.32
CA ARG A 1016 38.78 -46.04 -26.93
C ARG A 1016 40.00 -45.42 -26.16
N ALA A 1017 40.07 -45.36 -24.80
CA ALA A 1017 39.09 -45.57 -23.70
C ALA A 1017 39.57 -45.14 -22.27
N GLN A 1018 38.60 -44.77 -21.39
CA GLN A 1018 38.45 -45.02 -19.92
C GLN A 1018 39.56 -44.68 -18.87
N LYS A 1019 39.18 -43.84 -17.87
CA LYS A 1019 38.87 -44.16 -16.43
C LYS A 1019 38.45 -42.85 -15.70
N ARG A 1020 37.28 -42.74 -15.02
CA ARG A 1020 36.83 -43.26 -13.69
C ARG A 1020 37.49 -42.54 -12.49
N LEU A 1021 36.79 -42.11 -11.42
CA LEU A 1021 35.33 -41.99 -11.12
C LEU A 1021 35.09 -41.22 -9.77
N LEU A 1022 33.81 -41.00 -9.39
CA LEU A 1022 33.25 -40.58 -8.08
C LEU A 1022 33.35 -39.05 -7.77
N LYS A 1023 32.37 -38.39 -7.12
CA LYS A 1023 31.03 -38.83 -6.65
C LYS A 1023 30.06 -37.61 -6.58
N PHE A 1024 28.81 -37.78 -7.01
CA PHE A 1024 27.71 -36.84 -6.75
C PHE A 1024 26.37 -37.62 -6.74
N HIS A 1025 25.62 -37.52 -5.64
CA HIS A 1025 24.24 -37.98 -5.42
C HIS A 1025 23.81 -37.45 -4.03
N SER A 1026 22.54 -37.17 -3.75
CA SER A 1026 21.32 -37.28 -4.58
C SER A 1026 20.19 -36.44 -4.01
N VAL A 1027 19.32 -35.92 -4.88
CA VAL A 1027 17.94 -35.55 -4.54
C VAL A 1027 17.05 -36.80 -4.69
N PRO A 1028 16.21 -37.15 -3.71
CA PRO A 1028 15.05 -38.01 -3.89
C PRO A 1028 13.74 -37.20 -3.91
N SER A 1029 12.60 -37.69 -4.40
CA SER A 1029 12.30 -38.63 -5.51
C SER A 1029 10.79 -38.85 -5.55
N LEU A 1030 10.16 -38.92 -6.73
CA LEU A 1030 9.02 -39.81 -6.97
C LEU A 1030 8.68 -39.90 -8.46
N SER A 1031 8.62 -41.13 -9.01
CA SER A 1031 8.12 -41.39 -10.36
C SER A 1031 7.88 -42.89 -10.59
N GLN A 1032 6.63 -43.29 -10.81
CA GLN A 1032 6.14 -44.52 -11.49
C GLN A 1032 4.59 -44.44 -11.48
N VAL A 1033 3.83 -44.99 -12.43
CA VAL A 1033 4.07 -46.06 -13.43
C VAL A 1033 3.58 -45.62 -14.83
N TRP A 1034 4.18 -46.13 -15.92
CA TRP A 1034 3.58 -46.05 -17.27
C TRP A 1034 3.99 -47.20 -18.21
N ALA A 1035 3.18 -47.38 -19.27
CA ALA A 1035 3.42 -48.09 -20.54
C ALA A 1035 3.37 -49.64 -20.66
N GLN A 1036 2.31 -50.11 -21.34
CA GLN A 1036 2.22 -51.23 -22.33
C GLN A 1036 0.80 -51.14 -22.95
N CYS A 1037 0.49 -51.34 -24.24
CA CYS A 1037 1.19 -51.70 -25.49
C CYS A 1037 0.76 -50.68 -26.61
N GLY A 1038 1.05 -50.78 -27.92
CA GLY A 1038 1.73 -51.74 -28.79
C GLY A 1038 1.71 -51.27 -30.27
N MET A 1039 2.55 -51.86 -31.15
CA MET A 1039 2.82 -51.39 -32.53
C MET A 1039 1.68 -51.52 -33.55
N GLN A 1040 1.72 -50.67 -34.60
CA GLN A 1040 1.57 -50.93 -36.08
C GLN A 1040 0.82 -49.79 -36.80
N GLN A 1041 0.98 -49.51 -38.12
CA GLN A 1041 2.11 -49.59 -39.07
C GLN A 1041 1.75 -48.70 -40.30
N LEU A 1042 2.77 -48.18 -41.01
CA LEU A 1042 2.79 -47.82 -42.46
C LEU A 1042 1.50 -47.36 -43.19
N TYR A 1043 1.52 -46.15 -43.79
CA TYR A 1043 1.68 -46.02 -45.27
C TYR A 1043 1.89 -44.55 -45.72
N HIS A 1044 2.73 -44.36 -46.73
CA HIS A 1044 2.96 -43.14 -47.53
C HIS A 1044 2.76 -43.57 -49.02
N PRO A 1045 2.51 -42.69 -50.03
CA PRO A 1045 3.41 -41.55 -50.31
C PRO A 1045 2.89 -40.36 -51.18
N PHE A 1046 3.83 -39.44 -51.49
CA PHE A 1046 3.97 -38.61 -52.71
C PHE A 1046 3.20 -37.27 -52.90
N ARG A 1047 3.76 -36.43 -53.80
CA ARG A 1047 3.50 -34.99 -54.04
C ARG A 1047 3.20 -34.70 -55.53
N ARG A 1048 2.47 -33.60 -55.81
CA ARG A 1048 2.57 -32.61 -56.94
C ARG A 1048 1.18 -31.96 -57.20
N GLY A 1049 0.99 -30.68 -57.58
CA GLY A 1049 1.87 -29.50 -57.61
C GLY A 1049 1.51 -28.43 -58.69
N TRP A 1050 1.76 -27.13 -58.42
CA TRP A 1050 1.94 -25.98 -59.38
C TRP A 1050 0.66 -25.48 -60.17
N VAL A 1051 0.26 -24.19 -60.31
CA VAL A 1051 0.89 -22.89 -60.76
C VAL A 1051 0.91 -22.77 -62.33
N THR A 1052 0.46 -21.75 -63.10
CA THR A 1052 0.19 -20.24 -63.05
C THR A 1052 -0.90 -19.86 -64.14
N SER A 1053 -1.37 -18.62 -64.50
CA SER A 1053 -1.62 -17.25 -63.93
C SER A 1053 -2.18 -16.25 -65.03
N ARG A 1054 -2.59 -14.99 -64.67
CA ARG A 1054 -2.95 -13.78 -65.52
C ARG A 1054 -4.40 -13.70 -66.05
N ALA A 1055 -5.18 -12.58 -66.10
CA ALA A 1055 -5.04 -11.09 -66.30
C ALA A 1055 -5.40 -10.64 -67.76
N SER A 1056 -5.98 -9.47 -68.09
CA SER A 1056 -5.95 -8.11 -67.46
C SER A 1056 -7.02 -7.07 -67.96
N CYS A 1057 -7.45 -6.13 -67.09
CA CYS A 1057 -7.93 -4.71 -67.33
C CYS A 1057 -9.20 -4.46 -68.21
N PHE A 1058 -9.89 -3.29 -68.25
CA PHE A 1058 -9.58 -1.85 -67.98
C PHE A 1058 -10.85 -1.00 -67.58
N ASN A 1059 -10.68 0.10 -66.78
CA ASN A 1059 -11.42 1.40 -66.63
C ASN A 1059 -12.95 1.61 -66.89
N CYS A 1060 -13.66 2.68 -66.44
CA CYS A 1060 -13.70 3.53 -65.22
C CYS A 1060 -14.74 4.71 -65.38
N PHE A 1061 -15.35 5.20 -64.27
CA PHE A 1061 -16.07 6.51 -64.08
C PHE A 1061 -17.40 6.79 -64.84
N PRO A 1062 -18.24 7.83 -64.48
CA PRO A 1062 -18.37 8.60 -63.21
C PRO A 1062 -19.81 8.95 -62.69
N LEU A 1063 -19.90 9.27 -61.38
CA LEU A 1063 -20.67 10.34 -60.66
C LEU A 1063 -22.22 10.59 -60.76
N ALA A 1064 -22.78 10.84 -59.55
CA ALA A 1064 -23.88 11.80 -59.20
C ALA A 1064 -25.35 11.49 -59.65
N GLU A 1065 -26.45 11.96 -59.01
CA GLU A 1065 -26.65 12.77 -57.79
C GLU A 1065 -28.07 12.61 -57.17
N THR A 1066 -28.26 13.10 -55.92
CA THR A 1066 -29.53 13.49 -55.24
C THR A 1066 -30.59 12.45 -54.77
N SER A 1067 -31.22 12.84 -53.64
CA SER A 1067 -32.29 12.24 -52.81
C SER A 1067 -33.70 12.79 -53.20
N PRO A 1068 -34.89 12.34 -52.68
CA PRO A 1068 -35.16 11.91 -51.28
C PRO A 1068 -36.28 10.86 -50.96
N LEU A 1069 -36.47 10.68 -49.65
CA LEU A 1069 -37.55 10.09 -48.81
C LEU A 1069 -39.02 10.34 -49.27
N PRO A 1070 -40.10 9.71 -48.68
CA PRO A 1070 -40.17 9.04 -47.36
C PRO A 1070 -41.02 7.73 -47.22
N THR A 1071 -41.09 7.20 -45.99
CA THR A 1071 -42.00 6.15 -45.44
C THR A 1071 -41.80 4.70 -45.93
N LYS A 1072 -42.09 3.67 -45.12
CA LYS A 1072 -42.58 3.63 -43.72
C LYS A 1072 -41.50 3.14 -42.75
#